data_AF-A0A534QYX3-F1
#
_entry.id   AF-A0A534QYX3-F1
#
_cell.length_a   1.000
_cell.length_b   1.000
_cell.length_c   1.000
_cell.angle_alpha   90.00
_cell.angle_beta   90.00
_cell.angle_gamma   90.00
#
_symmetry.space_group_name_H-M   'P 1'
#
loop_
_entity.id
_entity.type
_entity.pdbx_description
1 polymer ?
#
loop_
_entity_poly.entity_id
_entity_poly.type
_entity_poly.pdbx_seq_one_letter_code
_entity_poly.pdbx_strand_id
1 'polypeptide(L)'
;MKRTRAALLTAVLGAALLGGHIGAQVLPPAPPSLKTVPVPEPTNLALFVRNNTAAIALGKAFFWDMQVGSDGIQACASCHFHAGADDRTKNQLNPGTAHAATTFEVAPPNHTLVPSDFPLHRLADPASRFSSVLFDSDDVVSSQGMLRTKFVDIVPGRAQEMCSSVPDPIWNIGGTNVRRVASRNAPTVINAIFNFRNLWNGRGNAVFNGVSTFGARDAAARVLEVQLDGSVVPVPIAIDHGSVASVAVGPPVSSDLMSCAGRTWPKIGKKLLGLTPLGRQLVDPRDSVLGTLANSANTPGAPGLQVSYATLIRDAFQPQWWNSTKVVSFPAGGLTISDPTGAPLTTDQFTVMEANFPLFFGLAVQLYQATLVSDDSPFDRFMDGGGEGGANTNALTPQQKLGLAVFTNVGLNPTVGAGGCIACHAGAEFTVASTSRLGLVEPPDVLAPPPMAEGVIEQMAMALQGALRGLVFATNPAALEPGTLPLDFDPRGAVIEIRQGTAPDAPVAFSGALPGVPGTCGAALIPLVLTPNRALALGPLPFATAALTVAPDCTALFEVAIRTAPTGDYPVLVGGIPRGVITVVPDAFYDAGFYNTGARPTADDLGLGDEAPVGVPLAFARRIQLGLLTPEIVGLPGANLVIGPTDTIAADGTFKTPTLRNVELTAPYFHNGGMATLQQVLDFYNRGGDFHELNIQNLDAVIVMLNLTAEERAAVVAFLLALTDNRVRFEMAPFDHPQLLVPDGHPGDETGVTDNGTGAATDALLDVSAVGAVGACVGVDGTPRVCDDHNVCTADSCQPGVGCMNVPNPPCDDGNPCTDDSCDPVRGCVQTNNTAACDDGSACTTADTCAGGSCVGGPPPDCNDGNSCTADGCDPASGCTHTTLADLTACEDGNLCTQSGACLGGTCIGSNPIVCTAQDQCHVIGVCDPASGVCSNPAASDGVSCNDSNACTQSDTCQAGACTGSNPVVCAPPDQCHEAGVCDPATGTCTFAPKVDGTSCTDGNACTQTDTCQAGVCTGANPVVCSALDQCHVAGTCDPASGTCSTPNKADGTTCTDGNACTQSDTCQAGTCTGANPVVCSALDQCHVAGTCDPASGTCSNPNKVDGTTCTDGNACTQSDTCQAGTCTGANPVVCTALDQCHVAGTCDPASGTCSNPAKADGAACSDGNACTQTDTCQAGTCTGANPVV
;
A
#
# COMPACT_ATOMS: atom_id res chain seq x y z
N MET A 1 22.65 -31.34 45.61
CA MET A 1 23.29 -32.66 45.37
C MET A 1 23.73 -32.72 43.91
N LYS A 2 25.05 -32.58 43.66
CA LYS A 2 25.90 -33.50 42.87
C LYS A 2 25.26 -34.19 41.65
N ARG A 3 25.84 -33.92 40.46
CA ARG A 3 26.35 -34.85 39.42
C ARG A 3 26.24 -34.17 38.04
N THR A 4 27.15 -34.24 37.06
CA THR A 4 28.59 -34.53 36.93
C THR A 4 28.93 -34.21 35.46
N ARG A 5 30.16 -33.73 35.19
CA ARG A 5 30.73 -33.46 33.85
C ARG A 5 31.22 -34.74 33.13
N ALA A 6 31.30 -34.69 31.79
CA ALA A 6 32.41 -35.18 30.93
C ALA A 6 32.15 -34.66 29.49
N ALA A 7 32.88 -33.72 28.87
CA ALA A 7 34.30 -33.62 28.48
C ALA A 7 34.73 -34.58 27.35
N LEU A 8 35.01 -34.06 26.15
CA LEU A 8 36.17 -34.45 25.33
C LEU A 8 36.45 -33.45 24.18
N LEU A 9 37.74 -33.07 24.09
CA LEU A 9 38.42 -32.24 23.10
C LEU A 9 38.47 -32.91 21.71
N THR A 10 38.55 -32.10 20.64
CA THR A 10 39.70 -32.10 19.69
C THR A 10 39.71 -30.86 18.79
N ALA A 11 40.92 -30.37 18.55
CA ALA A 11 41.27 -29.19 17.77
C ALA A 11 41.22 -29.43 16.25
N VAL A 12 40.89 -28.39 15.48
CA VAL A 12 41.24 -28.29 14.05
C VAL A 12 41.77 -26.89 13.77
N LEU A 13 43.03 -26.83 13.32
CA LEU A 13 43.67 -25.65 12.74
C LEU A 13 43.84 -25.92 11.23
N GLY A 14 43.39 -24.99 10.40
CA GLY A 14 43.94 -24.76 9.05
C GLY A 14 43.14 -25.28 7.86
N ALA A 15 42.38 -24.38 7.20
CA ALA A 15 42.52 -24.07 5.77
C ALA A 15 41.42 -23.06 5.37
N ALA A 16 41.81 -21.79 5.21
CA ALA A 16 41.04 -20.82 4.44
C ALA A 16 41.29 -21.08 2.96
N LEU A 17 40.24 -21.23 2.15
CA LEU A 17 40.24 -20.98 0.70
C LEU A 17 38.79 -20.79 0.21
N LEU A 18 38.48 -19.52 -0.09
CA LEU A 18 37.62 -19.02 -1.19
C LEU A 18 36.23 -19.65 -1.38
N GLY A 19 35.24 -19.02 -0.73
CA GLY A 19 33.83 -19.02 -1.16
C GLY A 19 33.21 -17.72 -0.68
N GLY A 20 33.01 -16.76 -1.60
CA GLY A 20 32.31 -15.52 -1.31
C GLY A 20 30.86 -15.81 -0.96
N HIS A 21 30.53 -15.87 0.32
CA HIS A 21 29.16 -15.76 0.77
C HIS A 21 28.77 -14.29 0.67
N ILE A 22 28.01 -13.97 -0.37
CA ILE A 22 27.13 -12.81 -0.38
C ILE A 22 26.21 -13.02 0.83
N GLY A 23 26.40 -12.23 1.88
CA GLY A 23 25.55 -12.28 3.06
C GLY A 23 24.14 -11.89 2.66
N ALA A 24 23.21 -12.84 2.69
CA ALA A 24 21.79 -12.52 2.69
C ALA A 24 21.53 -11.65 3.92
N GLN A 25 21.27 -10.36 3.70
CA GLN A 25 20.96 -9.43 4.78
C GLN A 25 19.55 -9.74 5.29
N VAL A 26 19.45 -9.95 6.61
CA VAL A 26 18.25 -10.38 7.30
C VAL A 26 17.30 -9.18 7.41
N LEU A 27 16.32 -9.09 6.51
CA LEU A 27 15.12 -8.28 6.74
C LEU A 27 14.36 -8.87 7.94
N PRO A 28 13.67 -8.05 8.77
CA PRO A 28 12.77 -8.60 9.78
C PRO A 28 11.71 -9.48 9.09
N PRO A 29 11.35 -10.65 9.66
CA PRO A 29 10.36 -11.53 9.07
C PRO A 29 9.05 -10.79 8.76
N ALA A 30 8.51 -11.05 7.57
CA ALA A 30 7.22 -10.51 7.17
C ALA A 30 6.12 -10.92 8.17
N PRO A 31 5.10 -10.07 8.40
CA PRO A 31 3.97 -10.43 9.25
C PRO A 31 3.29 -11.73 8.80
N PRO A 32 2.79 -12.57 9.73
CA PRO A 32 2.03 -13.75 9.35
C PRO A 32 0.64 -13.39 8.81
N SER A 33 -0.01 -14.38 8.19
CA SER A 33 -1.42 -14.31 7.76
C SER A 33 -2.38 -14.09 8.94
N LEU A 34 -3.47 -13.34 8.73
CA LEU A 34 -4.47 -13.11 9.79
C LEU A 34 -5.19 -14.37 10.23
N LYS A 35 -5.23 -15.41 9.38
CA LYS A 35 -5.77 -16.74 9.73
C LYS A 35 -5.06 -17.37 10.94
N THR A 36 -3.88 -16.89 11.29
CA THR A 36 -3.11 -17.36 12.45
C THR A 36 -3.53 -16.72 13.77
N VAL A 37 -4.34 -15.65 13.75
CA VAL A 37 -4.77 -14.90 14.94
C VAL A 37 -6.22 -15.27 15.28
N PRO A 38 -6.48 -15.85 16.47
CA PRO A 38 -7.84 -16.12 16.90
C PRO A 38 -8.58 -14.82 17.23
N VAL A 39 -9.87 -14.77 16.91
CA VAL A 39 -10.75 -13.66 17.32
C VAL A 39 -10.83 -13.62 18.85
N PRO A 40 -10.59 -12.46 19.50
CA PRO A 40 -10.63 -12.37 20.95
C PRO A 40 -12.08 -12.42 21.45
N GLU A 41 -12.39 -13.43 22.27
CA GLU A 41 -13.70 -13.60 22.92
C GLU A 41 -13.63 -13.25 24.41
N PRO A 42 -14.69 -12.63 24.98
CA PRO A 42 -14.76 -12.42 26.43
C PRO A 42 -14.68 -13.73 27.21
N THR A 43 -13.83 -13.79 28.24
CA THR A 43 -13.61 -15.02 29.02
C THR A 43 -14.84 -15.45 29.82
N ASN A 44 -15.71 -14.50 30.15
CA ASN A 44 -16.94 -14.72 30.91
C ASN A 44 -18.22 -14.61 30.06
N LEU A 45 -18.12 -14.69 28.73
CA LEU A 45 -19.23 -14.51 27.78
C LEU A 45 -20.47 -15.35 28.12
N ALA A 46 -20.28 -16.60 28.57
CA ALA A 46 -21.34 -17.55 28.90
C ALA A 46 -22.26 -17.08 30.06
N LEU A 47 -21.82 -16.13 30.89
CA LEU A 47 -22.66 -15.51 31.93
C LEU A 47 -23.72 -14.57 31.36
N PHE A 48 -23.54 -14.12 30.13
CA PHE A 48 -24.40 -13.13 29.47
C PHE A 48 -25.11 -13.74 28.27
N VAL A 49 -24.37 -14.41 27.40
CA VAL A 49 -24.87 -14.97 26.15
C VAL A 49 -25.06 -16.47 26.30
N ARG A 50 -26.24 -16.96 25.92
CA ARG A 50 -26.60 -18.39 25.94
C ARG A 50 -26.55 -19.04 24.54
N ASN A 51 -26.66 -18.23 23.48
CA ASN A 51 -26.64 -18.69 22.09
C ASN A 51 -25.97 -17.63 21.20
N ASN A 52 -24.74 -17.92 20.76
CA ASN A 52 -23.95 -17.00 19.94
C ASN A 52 -24.59 -16.73 18.58
N THR A 53 -25.16 -17.74 17.91
CA THR A 53 -25.81 -17.56 16.60
C THR A 53 -26.99 -16.59 16.68
N ALA A 54 -27.83 -16.71 17.72
CA ALA A 54 -28.92 -15.78 17.95
C ALA A 54 -28.41 -14.36 18.28
N ALA A 55 -27.32 -14.25 19.05
CA ALA A 55 -26.72 -12.97 19.39
C ALA A 55 -26.07 -12.28 18.17
N ILE A 56 -25.45 -13.04 17.26
CA ILE A 56 -24.91 -12.53 15.98
C ILE A 56 -26.03 -12.00 15.09
N ALA A 57 -27.13 -12.75 14.94
CA ALA A 57 -28.30 -12.29 14.17
C ALA A 57 -28.91 -11.02 14.78
N LEU A 58 -29.05 -10.98 16.10
CA LEU A 58 -29.50 -9.78 16.81
C LEU A 58 -28.54 -8.60 16.61
N GLY A 59 -27.23 -8.84 16.63
CA GLY A 59 -26.18 -7.84 16.42
C GLY A 59 -26.22 -7.24 15.03
N LYS A 60 -26.31 -8.08 13.99
CA LYS A 60 -26.46 -7.63 12.60
C LYS A 60 -27.73 -6.80 12.44
N ALA A 61 -28.86 -7.26 13.01
CA ALA A 61 -30.09 -6.49 13.00
C ALA A 61 -29.95 -5.13 13.70
N PHE A 62 -29.31 -5.05 14.88
CA PHE A 62 -29.10 -3.78 15.57
C PHE A 62 -28.15 -2.82 14.83
N PHE A 63 -27.07 -3.34 14.25
CA PHE A 63 -26.08 -2.51 13.57
C PHE A 63 -26.68 -1.81 12.33
N TRP A 64 -27.52 -2.54 11.59
CA TRP A 64 -28.11 -2.06 10.34
C TRP A 64 -29.45 -1.33 10.51
N ASP A 65 -30.18 -1.47 11.63
CA ASP A 65 -31.53 -0.91 11.74
C ASP A 65 -31.57 0.62 11.87
N MET A 66 -32.08 1.30 10.82
CA MET A 66 -32.31 2.75 10.78
C MET A 66 -33.25 3.24 11.90
N GLN A 67 -34.06 2.35 12.46
CA GLN A 67 -34.96 2.66 13.56
C GLN A 67 -34.22 2.84 14.89
N VAL A 68 -32.93 2.51 14.98
CA VAL A 68 -32.10 2.80 16.16
C VAL A 68 -31.98 4.31 16.36
N GLY A 69 -31.73 5.08 15.31
CA GLY A 69 -31.66 6.55 15.35
C GLY A 69 -32.98 7.21 15.72
N SER A 70 -32.93 8.44 16.22
CA SER A 70 -34.13 9.18 16.62
C SER A 70 -35.00 9.63 15.44
N ASP A 71 -34.41 9.92 14.29
CA ASP A 71 -35.13 10.29 13.06
C ASP A 71 -35.73 9.08 12.32
N GLY A 72 -35.33 7.86 12.72
CA GLY A 72 -35.69 6.62 12.04
C GLY A 72 -34.98 6.44 10.70
N ILE A 73 -33.89 7.16 10.46
CA ILE A 73 -33.03 7.11 9.28
C ILE A 73 -31.62 6.69 9.69
N GLN A 74 -31.06 7.25 10.75
CA GLN A 74 -29.67 6.97 11.14
C GLN A 74 -29.52 5.58 11.79
N ALA A 75 -28.65 4.74 11.23
CA ALA A 75 -28.18 3.46 11.79
C ALA A 75 -26.69 3.55 12.15
N CYS A 76 -26.14 2.53 12.84
CA CYS A 76 -24.68 2.42 12.98
C CYS A 76 -24.03 2.29 11.59
N ALA A 77 -24.64 1.49 10.71
CA ALA A 77 -24.21 1.31 9.33
C ALA A 77 -24.21 2.62 8.51
N SER A 78 -24.98 3.65 8.86
CA SER A 78 -25.01 4.93 8.12
C SER A 78 -23.67 5.69 8.12
N CYS A 79 -22.73 5.30 8.98
CA CYS A 79 -21.36 5.82 9.02
C CYS A 79 -20.31 4.73 8.68
N HIS A 80 -20.76 3.51 8.36
CA HIS A 80 -19.94 2.30 8.31
C HIS A 80 -20.44 1.30 7.25
N PHE A 81 -21.00 1.77 6.13
CA PHE A 81 -21.69 0.91 5.15
C PHE A 81 -20.77 0.42 4.03
N HIS A 82 -19.72 1.16 3.67
CA HIS A 82 -18.78 0.80 2.61
C HIS A 82 -17.45 0.33 3.21
N ALA A 83 -17.14 -0.97 3.14
CA ALA A 83 -15.99 -1.59 3.81
C ALA A 83 -15.86 -1.23 5.32
N GLY A 84 -17.00 -0.97 5.97
CA GLY A 84 -17.06 -0.53 7.36
C GLY A 84 -16.70 0.94 7.60
N ALA A 85 -16.48 1.73 6.54
CA ALA A 85 -16.17 3.16 6.56
C ALA A 85 -17.28 3.97 5.84
N ASP A 86 -17.03 5.27 5.69
CA ASP A 86 -17.91 6.23 5.05
C ASP A 86 -17.17 6.95 3.93
N ASP A 87 -17.64 6.73 2.70
CA ASP A 87 -17.04 7.21 1.46
C ASP A 87 -17.85 8.35 0.82
N ARG A 88 -18.89 8.85 1.51
CA ARG A 88 -19.68 9.98 1.03
C ARG A 88 -18.80 11.23 0.89
N THR A 89 -19.19 12.13 0.00
CA THR A 89 -18.48 13.39 -0.24
C THR A 89 -19.33 14.62 0.08
N LYS A 90 -20.65 14.48 0.18
CA LYS A 90 -21.55 15.60 0.43
C LYS A 90 -21.85 15.78 1.91
N ASN A 91 -21.77 17.01 2.40
CA ASN A 91 -22.02 17.39 3.80
C ASN A 91 -21.15 16.61 4.80
N GLN A 92 -19.85 16.50 4.52
CA GLN A 92 -18.90 15.74 5.36
C GLN A 92 -17.92 16.61 6.15
N LEU A 93 -18.08 17.93 6.18
CA LEU A 93 -17.18 18.84 6.92
C LEU A 93 -17.66 19.08 8.35
N ASN A 94 -16.72 19.03 9.30
CA ASN A 94 -16.87 19.51 10.67
C ASN A 94 -15.82 20.60 10.92
N PRO A 95 -16.20 21.75 11.51
CA PRO A 95 -15.34 22.91 11.72
C PRO A 95 -14.39 22.75 12.92
N GLY A 96 -13.78 21.59 13.12
CA GLY A 96 -12.86 21.40 14.24
C GLY A 96 -13.52 21.46 15.64
N THR A 97 -14.75 20.96 15.79
CA THR A 97 -15.46 21.06 17.09
C THR A 97 -14.80 20.31 18.25
N ALA A 98 -13.81 19.43 17.99
CA ALA A 98 -13.03 18.76 19.02
C ALA A 98 -12.22 19.75 19.88
N HIS A 99 -11.71 20.84 19.31
CA HIS A 99 -11.08 21.98 20.01
C HIS A 99 -11.98 23.22 20.04
N ALA A 100 -13.30 23.02 19.95
CA ALA A 100 -14.32 24.06 20.06
C ALA A 100 -14.27 25.15 18.97
N ALA A 101 -13.70 24.85 17.80
CA ALA A 101 -13.85 25.71 16.62
C ALA A 101 -15.31 25.68 16.10
N THR A 102 -15.68 26.75 15.38
CA THR A 102 -17.08 27.02 14.97
C THR A 102 -17.21 27.56 13.55
N THR A 103 -16.08 27.77 12.88
CA THR A 103 -15.98 28.33 11.52
C THR A 103 -15.51 27.23 10.60
N PHE A 104 -16.03 27.20 9.36
CA PHE A 104 -15.56 26.29 8.34
C PHE A 104 -14.54 27.01 7.45
N GLU A 105 -13.39 26.40 7.22
CA GLU A 105 -12.26 26.97 6.50
C GLU A 105 -12.15 26.43 5.07
N VAL A 106 -12.54 25.17 4.84
CA VAL A 106 -12.59 24.51 3.52
C VAL A 106 -13.80 25.02 2.75
N ALA A 107 -14.99 24.76 3.26
CA ALA A 107 -16.25 25.14 2.63
C ALA A 107 -17.41 25.12 3.64
N PRO A 108 -18.49 25.89 3.42
CA PRO A 108 -19.67 25.84 4.28
C PRO A 108 -20.35 24.46 4.31
N PRO A 109 -21.29 24.23 5.24
CA PRO A 109 -22.06 23.00 5.28
C PRO A 109 -22.75 22.66 3.95
N ASN A 110 -23.08 21.38 3.76
CA ASN A 110 -23.68 20.82 2.54
C ASN A 110 -22.80 20.86 1.27
N HIS A 111 -21.54 21.25 1.38
CA HIS A 111 -20.56 21.17 0.31
C HIS A 111 -20.33 19.73 -0.17
N THR A 112 -20.10 19.57 -1.48
CA THR A 112 -19.65 18.31 -2.09
C THR A 112 -18.15 18.35 -2.29
N LEU A 113 -17.42 17.58 -1.48
CA LEU A 113 -15.97 17.52 -1.52
C LEU A 113 -15.45 17.06 -2.89
N VAL A 114 -14.39 17.72 -3.35
CA VAL A 114 -13.66 17.42 -4.59
C VAL A 114 -12.18 17.20 -4.29
N PRO A 115 -11.41 16.57 -5.20
CA PRO A 115 -9.98 16.32 -4.97
C PRO A 115 -9.17 17.58 -4.65
N SER A 116 -9.56 18.74 -5.18
CA SER A 116 -8.91 20.03 -4.93
C SER A 116 -9.16 20.61 -3.54
N ASP A 117 -10.00 19.99 -2.71
CA ASP A 117 -10.15 20.38 -1.29
C ASP A 117 -9.09 19.71 -0.40
N PHE A 118 -8.41 18.69 -0.93
CA PHE A 118 -7.37 17.93 -0.24
C PHE A 118 -5.97 18.30 -0.75
N PRO A 119 -4.91 18.00 0.02
CA PRO A 119 -4.96 17.73 1.46
C PRO A 119 -5.41 18.97 2.25
N LEU A 120 -5.97 18.76 3.45
CA LEU A 120 -6.37 19.87 4.34
C LEU A 120 -5.19 20.70 4.87
N HIS A 121 -3.98 20.15 4.77
CA HIS A 121 -2.72 20.85 4.93
C HIS A 121 -1.91 20.72 3.63
N ARG A 122 -1.85 21.80 2.85
CA ARG A 122 -1.24 21.81 1.51
C ARG A 122 0.04 22.63 1.51
N LEU A 123 1.10 22.01 1.02
CA LEU A 123 2.42 22.60 0.84
C LEU A 123 2.66 22.93 -0.63
N ALA A 124 3.51 23.93 -0.91
CA ALA A 124 3.89 24.25 -2.29
C ALA A 124 4.75 23.16 -2.93
N ASP A 125 5.56 22.48 -2.12
CA ASP A 125 6.23 21.23 -2.46
C ASP A 125 5.71 20.14 -1.50
N PRO A 126 4.89 19.20 -1.98
CA PRO A 126 4.35 18.11 -1.16
C PRO A 126 5.42 17.16 -0.58
N ALA A 127 6.63 17.14 -1.14
CA ALA A 127 7.71 16.26 -0.67
C ALA A 127 8.50 16.86 0.51
N SER A 128 8.37 18.17 0.77
CA SER A 128 9.17 18.87 1.77
C SER A 128 8.29 19.57 2.81
N ARG A 129 8.32 19.11 4.06
CA ARG A 129 7.60 19.77 5.17
C ARG A 129 8.08 21.20 5.47
N PHE A 130 9.23 21.60 4.93
CA PHE A 130 9.76 22.97 5.08
C PHE A 130 9.25 23.92 3.99
N SER A 131 8.48 23.42 3.04
CA SER A 131 7.90 24.22 1.98
C SER A 131 6.85 25.19 2.52
N SER A 132 6.59 26.26 1.78
CA SER A 132 5.54 27.22 2.15
C SER A 132 4.17 26.56 2.14
N VAL A 133 3.39 26.81 3.18
CA VAL A 133 1.99 26.37 3.29
C VAL A 133 1.13 27.19 2.33
N LEU A 134 0.46 26.51 1.39
CA LEU A 134 -0.49 27.10 0.44
C LEU A 134 -1.90 27.17 1.02
N PHE A 135 -2.28 26.18 1.83
CA PHE A 135 -3.59 26.08 2.46
C PHE A 135 -3.47 25.25 3.74
N ASP A 136 -4.19 25.66 4.79
CA ASP A 136 -4.25 24.93 6.06
C ASP A 136 -5.64 25.13 6.67
N SER A 137 -6.25 24.05 7.11
CA SER A 137 -7.58 24.05 7.74
C SER A 137 -7.61 23.04 8.88
N ASP A 138 -8.28 23.39 9.97
CA ASP A 138 -8.62 22.53 11.11
C ASP A 138 -9.97 21.83 10.97
N ASP A 139 -10.60 21.93 9.80
CA ASP A 139 -11.74 21.13 9.45
C ASP A 139 -11.42 19.63 9.52
N VAL A 140 -12.46 18.85 9.77
CA VAL A 140 -12.45 17.40 9.78
C VAL A 140 -13.42 16.91 8.72
N VAL A 141 -12.97 15.98 7.87
CA VAL A 141 -13.86 15.24 6.98
C VAL A 141 -14.32 13.97 7.69
N SER A 142 -15.63 13.82 7.87
CA SER A 142 -16.23 12.69 8.59
C SER A 142 -17.71 12.51 8.27
N SER A 143 -18.29 11.45 8.84
CA SER A 143 -19.68 11.07 8.70
C SER A 143 -20.66 12.09 9.26
N GLN A 144 -21.68 12.38 8.45
CA GLN A 144 -22.87 13.09 8.88
C GLN A 144 -23.74 12.26 9.84
N GLY A 145 -24.15 12.90 10.92
CA GLY A 145 -25.06 12.38 11.93
C GLY A 145 -26.40 13.11 11.92
N MET A 146 -26.83 13.58 13.09
CA MET A 146 -28.19 14.10 13.30
C MET A 146 -28.31 15.61 13.11
N LEU A 147 -29.52 16.04 12.74
CA LEU A 147 -29.95 17.43 12.88
C LEU A 147 -30.03 17.83 14.36
N ARG A 148 -29.68 19.08 14.68
CA ARG A 148 -29.79 19.60 16.05
C ARG A 148 -31.23 19.61 16.53
N THR A 149 -31.53 18.72 17.47
CA THR A 149 -32.87 18.55 18.02
C THR A 149 -32.81 18.15 19.49
N LYS A 150 -33.89 18.41 20.23
CA LYS A 150 -34.07 17.99 21.62
C LYS A 150 -35.12 16.88 21.72
N PHE A 151 -34.77 15.81 22.42
CA PHE A 151 -35.65 14.67 22.65
C PHE A 151 -36.85 15.08 23.53
N VAL A 152 -38.06 14.70 23.12
CA VAL A 152 -39.29 14.91 23.88
C VAL A 152 -39.76 13.59 24.46
N ASP A 153 -40.11 12.62 23.61
CA ASP A 153 -40.45 11.25 24.00
C ASP A 153 -40.42 10.33 22.76
N ILE A 154 -40.52 9.02 23.00
CA ILE A 154 -40.79 8.05 21.94
C ILE A 154 -42.26 8.14 21.50
N VAL A 155 -42.53 7.70 20.27
CA VAL A 155 -43.91 7.47 19.80
C VAL A 155 -44.11 5.96 19.64
N PRO A 156 -44.91 5.30 20.50
CA PRO A 156 -45.10 3.85 20.43
C PRO A 156 -45.51 3.38 19.03
N GLY A 157 -44.81 2.36 18.52
CA GLY A 157 -45.05 1.81 17.18
C GLY A 157 -44.53 2.65 16.01
N ARG A 158 -43.73 3.71 16.25
CA ARG A 158 -43.05 4.48 15.20
C ARG A 158 -41.54 4.45 15.33
N ALA A 159 -40.86 4.43 14.18
CA ALA A 159 -39.41 4.52 14.08
C ALA A 159 -38.87 5.90 14.50
N GLN A 160 -39.51 6.95 13.96
CA GLN A 160 -39.19 8.34 14.26
C GLN A 160 -39.75 8.74 15.62
N GLU A 161 -38.92 9.36 16.43
CA GLU A 161 -39.24 9.84 17.76
C GLU A 161 -39.79 11.27 17.73
N MET A 162 -40.38 11.69 18.85
CA MET A 162 -40.81 13.07 18.99
C MET A 162 -39.60 13.92 19.40
N CYS A 163 -39.13 14.73 18.46
CA CYS A 163 -38.03 15.65 18.68
C CYS A 163 -38.47 17.08 18.35
N SER A 164 -37.92 18.04 19.08
CA SER A 164 -38.13 19.46 18.84
C SER A 164 -36.90 20.06 18.18
N SER A 165 -37.10 20.79 17.08
CA SER A 165 -36.03 21.48 16.37
C SER A 165 -35.41 22.57 17.26
N VAL A 166 -34.09 22.66 17.25
CA VAL A 166 -33.32 23.69 17.97
C VAL A 166 -32.40 24.35 16.95
N PRO A 167 -32.44 25.67 16.75
CA PRO A 167 -31.53 26.35 15.82
C PRO A 167 -30.07 25.96 16.06
N ASP A 168 -29.37 25.58 15.00
CA ASP A 168 -27.96 25.25 15.04
C ASP A 168 -27.13 26.47 14.58
N PRO A 169 -26.26 27.05 15.44
CA PRO A 169 -25.44 28.20 15.07
C PRO A 169 -24.31 27.86 14.10
N ILE A 170 -23.94 26.58 13.97
CA ILE A 170 -22.79 26.12 13.16
C ILE A 170 -23.30 25.42 11.91
N TRP A 171 -24.15 24.40 12.08
CA TRP A 171 -24.67 23.59 10.97
C TRP A 171 -26.03 24.11 10.49
N ASN A 172 -26.01 25.28 9.83
CA ASN A 172 -27.20 25.83 9.17
C ASN A 172 -26.85 26.55 7.86
N ILE A 173 -27.80 26.59 6.93
CA ILE A 173 -27.73 27.36 5.69
C ILE A 173 -28.97 28.24 5.61
N GLY A 174 -28.78 29.55 5.60
CA GLY A 174 -29.89 30.51 5.59
C GLY A 174 -30.83 30.38 6.81
N GLY A 175 -30.32 29.93 7.96
CA GLY A 175 -31.12 29.66 9.16
C GLY A 175 -31.87 28.32 9.17
N THR A 176 -31.69 27.49 8.13
CA THR A 176 -32.22 26.12 8.08
C THR A 176 -31.15 25.16 8.57
N ASN A 177 -31.44 24.37 9.60
CA ASN A 177 -30.48 23.40 10.13
C ASN A 177 -30.15 22.33 9.09
N VAL A 178 -28.87 21.99 8.95
CA VAL A 178 -28.38 20.83 8.19
C VAL A 178 -27.81 19.78 9.13
N ARG A 179 -27.56 18.56 8.63
CA ARG A 179 -27.00 17.48 9.45
C ARG A 179 -25.62 17.86 9.96
N ARG A 180 -25.40 17.61 11.26
CA ARG A 180 -24.09 17.74 11.91
C ARG A 180 -23.15 16.66 11.40
N VAL A 181 -21.85 16.92 11.51
CA VAL A 181 -20.79 15.97 11.12
C VAL A 181 -19.98 15.61 12.36
N ALA A 182 -19.53 14.35 12.46
CA ALA A 182 -18.72 13.91 13.59
C ALA A 182 -17.36 14.64 13.66
N SER A 183 -16.84 14.85 14.87
CA SER A 183 -15.61 15.62 15.10
C SER A 183 -14.31 14.87 14.77
N ARG A 184 -14.41 13.61 14.33
CA ARG A 184 -13.30 12.77 13.85
C ARG A 184 -13.86 11.85 12.78
N ASN A 185 -13.04 11.52 11.79
CA ASN A 185 -13.35 10.55 10.74
C ASN A 185 -13.76 9.19 11.35
N ALA A 186 -14.75 8.51 10.76
CA ALA A 186 -15.23 7.22 11.24
C ALA A 186 -14.26 6.09 10.79
N PRO A 187 -13.61 5.36 11.73
CA PRO A 187 -12.73 4.27 11.35
C PRO A 187 -13.53 3.05 10.85
N THR A 188 -12.89 2.18 10.07
CA THR A 188 -13.52 0.91 9.66
C THR A 188 -13.90 0.03 10.86
N VAL A 189 -15.08 -0.61 10.79
CA VAL A 189 -15.51 -1.64 11.74
C VAL A 189 -15.03 -3.06 11.40
N ILE A 190 -14.47 -3.26 10.20
CA ILE A 190 -13.90 -4.55 9.80
C ILE A 190 -12.59 -4.78 10.57
N ASN A 191 -12.39 -5.99 11.09
CA ASN A 191 -11.30 -6.35 12.00
C ASN A 191 -11.26 -5.54 13.32
N ALA A 192 -12.28 -4.71 13.61
CA ALA A 192 -12.27 -3.87 14.81
C ALA A 192 -12.28 -4.67 16.12
N ILE A 193 -12.70 -5.94 16.06
CA ILE A 193 -12.67 -6.88 17.17
C ILE A 193 -11.25 -7.13 17.71
N PHE A 194 -10.22 -7.03 16.87
CA PHE A 194 -8.84 -7.22 17.30
C PHE A 194 -8.25 -6.01 18.04
N ASN A 195 -8.89 -4.83 17.95
CA ASN A 195 -8.41 -3.65 18.65
C ASN A 195 -8.59 -3.81 20.16
N PHE A 196 -7.51 -3.58 20.92
CA PHE A 196 -7.59 -3.62 22.38
C PHE A 196 -8.48 -2.50 22.93
N ARG A 197 -8.30 -1.26 22.45
CA ARG A 197 -9.19 -0.13 22.67
C ARG A 197 -9.66 0.40 21.32
N ASN A 198 -10.97 0.64 21.18
CA ASN A 198 -11.53 1.19 19.94
C ASN A 198 -11.73 2.71 20.04
N LEU A 199 -11.99 3.34 18.89
CA LEU A 199 -11.96 4.79 18.62
C LEU A 199 -10.55 5.38 18.61
N TRP A 200 -10.36 6.48 17.89
CA TRP A 200 -9.05 7.13 17.70
C TRP A 200 -8.36 7.51 19.00
N ASN A 201 -9.10 7.96 20.03
CA ASN A 201 -8.55 8.30 21.33
C ASN A 201 -8.61 7.17 22.37
N GLY A 202 -8.97 5.95 21.97
CA GLY A 202 -8.99 4.79 22.88
C GLY A 202 -10.04 4.88 24.00
N ARG A 203 -11.07 5.71 23.86
CA ARG A 203 -12.16 5.81 24.84
C ARG A 203 -13.08 4.59 24.81
N GLY A 204 -13.11 3.83 23.71
CA GLY A 204 -13.78 2.54 23.62
C GLY A 204 -13.09 1.51 24.50
N ASN A 205 -13.57 1.36 25.73
CA ASN A 205 -12.88 0.64 26.80
C ASN A 205 -12.81 -0.87 26.55
N ALA A 206 -11.64 -1.48 26.78
CA ALA A 206 -11.40 -2.92 26.62
C ALA A 206 -12.24 -3.80 27.56
N VAL A 207 -12.74 -3.24 28.66
CA VAL A 207 -13.62 -3.90 29.63
C VAL A 207 -14.99 -3.23 29.60
N PHE A 208 -15.94 -3.87 28.93
CA PHE A 208 -17.31 -3.38 28.83
C PHE A 208 -18.07 -3.55 30.15
N ASN A 209 -18.80 -2.52 30.55
CA ASN A 209 -19.56 -2.49 31.80
C ASN A 209 -21.08 -2.69 31.62
N GLY A 210 -21.52 -3.01 30.39
CA GLY A 210 -22.93 -3.21 30.07
C GLY A 210 -23.72 -1.94 29.74
N VAL A 211 -23.12 -0.75 29.88
CA VAL A 211 -23.89 0.52 29.86
C VAL A 211 -23.25 1.60 28.99
N SER A 212 -21.93 1.80 29.07
CA SER A 212 -21.27 3.00 28.56
C SER A 212 -20.01 2.69 27.75
N THR A 213 -19.64 3.61 26.86
CA THR A 213 -18.39 3.54 26.09
C THR A 213 -17.12 3.56 26.94
N PHE A 214 -17.19 4.20 28.10
CA PHE A 214 -16.05 4.32 29.00
C PHE A 214 -15.79 3.07 29.83
N GLY A 215 -16.66 2.05 29.77
CA GLY A 215 -16.48 0.76 30.43
C GLY A 215 -16.09 0.90 31.90
N ALA A 216 -15.00 0.26 32.32
CA ALA A 216 -14.53 0.32 33.70
C ALA A 216 -14.21 1.73 34.23
N ARG A 217 -14.11 2.75 33.36
CA ARG A 217 -13.90 4.16 33.77
C ARG A 217 -15.20 4.85 34.19
N ASP A 218 -16.37 4.31 33.86
CA ASP A 218 -17.66 4.72 34.44
C ASP A 218 -17.99 3.83 35.64
N ALA A 219 -17.63 4.30 36.83
CA ALA A 219 -17.87 3.59 38.09
C ALA A 219 -19.35 3.55 38.51
N ALA A 220 -20.22 4.37 37.89
CA ALA A 220 -21.65 4.45 38.22
C ALA A 220 -22.49 3.46 37.39
N ALA A 221 -21.96 2.92 36.29
CA ALA A 221 -22.65 1.97 35.44
C ALA A 221 -23.11 0.72 36.18
N ARG A 222 -24.40 0.42 36.11
CA ARG A 222 -25.02 -0.78 36.68
C ARG A 222 -26.00 -1.39 35.70
N VAL A 223 -26.02 -2.71 35.64
CA VAL A 223 -27.07 -3.49 34.96
C VAL A 223 -27.97 -4.14 36.01
N LEU A 224 -29.20 -4.46 35.63
CA LEU A 224 -30.17 -5.06 36.54
C LEU A 224 -30.12 -6.59 36.46
N GLU A 225 -29.77 -7.25 37.55
CA GLU A 225 -29.76 -8.71 37.64
C GLU A 225 -31.01 -9.21 38.36
N VAL A 226 -31.70 -10.17 37.75
CA VAL A 226 -32.82 -10.91 38.33
C VAL A 226 -32.27 -12.04 39.18
N GLN A 227 -32.50 -11.95 40.49
CA GLN A 227 -32.06 -12.93 41.47
C GLN A 227 -32.97 -14.17 41.47
N LEU A 228 -32.50 -15.27 42.08
CA LEU A 228 -33.27 -16.53 42.17
C LEU A 228 -34.60 -16.39 42.92
N ASP A 229 -34.72 -15.41 43.82
CA ASP A 229 -35.95 -15.12 44.56
C ASP A 229 -36.91 -14.19 43.79
N GLY A 230 -36.56 -13.80 42.56
CA GLY A 230 -37.32 -12.88 41.70
C GLY A 230 -37.13 -11.40 42.03
N SER A 231 -36.30 -11.05 43.01
CA SER A 231 -35.87 -9.67 43.23
C SER A 231 -34.95 -9.20 42.09
N VAL A 232 -34.87 -7.88 41.89
CA VAL A 232 -34.03 -7.27 40.84
C VAL A 232 -33.07 -6.31 41.52
N VAL A 233 -31.78 -6.51 41.29
CA VAL A 233 -30.72 -5.78 41.98
C VAL A 233 -29.78 -5.13 40.93
N PRO A 234 -29.43 -3.84 41.08
CA PRO A 234 -28.42 -3.21 40.24
C PRO A 234 -27.03 -3.73 40.62
N VAL A 235 -26.31 -4.32 39.65
CA VAL A 235 -24.98 -4.90 39.85
C VAL A 235 -23.97 -4.28 38.87
N PRO A 236 -22.71 -4.06 39.29
CA PRO A 236 -21.64 -3.78 38.35
C PRO A 236 -21.26 -5.06 37.62
N ILE A 237 -20.93 -4.95 36.34
CA ILE A 237 -20.38 -6.05 35.54
C ILE A 237 -19.10 -5.61 34.84
N ALA A 238 -18.28 -6.58 34.47
CA ALA A 238 -17.07 -6.39 33.70
C ALA A 238 -16.95 -7.52 32.68
N ILE A 239 -16.87 -7.16 31.41
CA ILE A 239 -16.75 -8.07 30.28
C ILE A 239 -15.46 -7.70 29.56
N ASP A 240 -14.44 -8.54 29.68
CA ASP A 240 -13.15 -8.38 29.02
C ASP A 240 -13.28 -8.55 27.50
N HIS A 241 -12.25 -8.10 26.75
CA HIS A 241 -12.30 -8.05 25.28
C HIS A 241 -13.58 -7.37 24.75
N GLY A 242 -14.10 -6.39 25.50
CA GLY A 242 -15.38 -5.73 25.30
C GLY A 242 -15.30 -4.41 24.52
N SER A 243 -14.18 -4.12 23.86
CA SER A 243 -13.90 -2.81 23.27
C SER A 243 -14.94 -2.40 22.21
N VAL A 244 -15.40 -3.35 21.40
CA VAL A 244 -16.46 -3.12 20.41
C VAL A 244 -17.81 -2.87 21.09
N ALA A 245 -18.17 -3.67 22.11
CA ALA A 245 -19.42 -3.50 22.85
C ALA A 245 -19.49 -2.14 23.54
N SER A 246 -18.37 -1.68 24.12
CA SER A 246 -18.24 -0.34 24.68
C SER A 246 -18.52 0.74 23.62
N VAL A 247 -17.93 0.65 22.43
CA VAL A 247 -18.15 1.66 21.38
C VAL A 247 -19.57 1.64 20.85
N ALA A 248 -20.16 0.46 20.66
CA ALA A 248 -21.50 0.31 20.10
C ALA A 248 -22.58 1.03 20.92
N VAL A 249 -22.40 1.21 22.23
CA VAL A 249 -23.39 1.88 23.09
C VAL A 249 -23.27 3.41 23.15
N GLY A 250 -22.29 4.01 22.47
CA GLY A 250 -22.09 5.46 22.46
C GLY A 250 -22.97 6.18 21.43
N PRO A 251 -22.84 5.86 20.12
CA PRO A 251 -23.53 6.58 19.05
C PRO A 251 -25.06 6.69 19.20
N PRO A 252 -25.81 5.64 19.61
CA PRO A 252 -27.28 5.71 19.70
C PRO A 252 -27.83 6.76 20.66
N VAL A 253 -27.05 7.20 21.65
CA VAL A 253 -27.40 8.26 22.61
C VAL A 253 -26.67 9.59 22.36
N SER A 254 -25.79 9.65 21.35
CA SER A 254 -25.05 10.87 21.00
C SER A 254 -25.92 11.84 20.20
N SER A 255 -26.01 13.10 20.65
CA SER A 255 -26.77 14.16 19.98
C SER A 255 -26.19 14.61 18.65
N ASP A 256 -24.93 14.28 18.39
CA ASP A 256 -24.25 14.64 17.15
C ASP A 256 -24.33 13.52 16.12
N LEU A 257 -24.55 12.28 16.57
CA LEU A 257 -24.48 11.08 15.71
C LEU A 257 -25.87 10.51 15.38
N MET A 258 -26.61 10.01 16.36
CA MET A 258 -27.85 9.22 16.10
C MET A 258 -29.05 9.62 16.95
N SER A 259 -28.90 10.56 17.89
CA SER A 259 -29.90 10.87 18.90
C SER A 259 -30.38 12.30 18.85
N CYS A 260 -31.65 12.51 19.21
CA CYS A 260 -32.08 13.80 19.73
C CYS A 260 -31.48 14.02 21.13
N ALA A 261 -31.06 15.24 21.45
CA ALA A 261 -30.37 15.51 22.72
C ALA A 261 -31.24 15.16 23.95
N GLY A 262 -30.70 14.35 24.85
CA GLY A 262 -31.36 13.92 26.10
C GLY A 262 -32.06 12.56 26.05
N ARG A 263 -31.99 11.83 24.93
CA ARG A 263 -32.50 10.46 24.82
C ARG A 263 -31.69 9.48 25.68
N THR A 264 -32.34 8.46 26.22
CA THR A 264 -31.71 7.46 27.11
C THR A 264 -31.87 6.04 26.59
N TRP A 265 -30.97 5.14 26.99
CA TRP A 265 -30.98 3.73 26.61
C TRP A 265 -32.31 2.99 26.88
N PRO A 266 -32.97 3.16 28.05
CA PRO A 266 -34.28 2.56 28.28
C PRO A 266 -35.35 3.00 27.27
N LYS A 267 -35.29 4.24 26.78
CA LYS A 267 -36.19 4.74 25.72
C LYS A 267 -35.91 4.06 24.38
N ILE A 268 -34.63 3.81 24.04
CA ILE A 268 -34.25 3.05 22.83
C ILE A 268 -34.83 1.64 22.90
N GLY A 269 -34.64 0.94 24.02
CA GLY A 269 -35.19 -0.40 24.22
C GLY A 269 -36.72 -0.42 24.15
N LYS A 270 -37.38 0.54 24.83
CA LYS A 270 -38.83 0.70 24.79
C LYS A 270 -39.37 0.88 23.37
N LYS A 271 -38.66 1.65 22.54
CA LYS A 271 -39.01 1.85 21.13
C LYS A 271 -38.82 0.58 20.32
N LEU A 272 -37.60 0.04 20.28
CA LEU A 272 -37.26 -1.06 19.38
C LEU A 272 -38.02 -2.34 19.70
N LEU A 273 -38.25 -2.66 20.98
CA LEU A 273 -39.03 -3.85 21.35
C LEU A 273 -40.50 -3.80 20.88
N GLY A 274 -41.02 -2.61 20.57
CA GLY A 274 -42.35 -2.40 20.00
C GLY A 274 -42.39 -2.34 18.47
N LEU A 275 -41.24 -2.48 17.79
CA LEU A 275 -41.11 -2.38 16.34
C LEU A 275 -40.74 -3.73 15.71
N THR A 276 -41.02 -3.86 14.41
CA THR A 276 -40.45 -4.94 13.60
C THR A 276 -38.97 -4.65 13.34
N PRO A 277 -38.05 -5.57 13.67
CA PRO A 277 -36.63 -5.41 13.36
C PRO A 277 -36.40 -5.17 11.86
N LEU A 278 -35.54 -4.20 11.52
CA LEU A 278 -35.25 -3.78 10.15
C LEU A 278 -36.51 -3.38 9.36
N GLY A 279 -37.59 -2.97 10.03
CA GLY A 279 -38.91 -2.73 9.43
C GLY A 279 -38.97 -1.59 8.40
N ARG A 280 -37.88 -0.84 8.23
CA ARG A 280 -37.74 0.20 7.18
C ARG A 280 -36.80 -0.20 6.04
N GLN A 281 -36.25 -1.41 6.06
CA GLN A 281 -35.19 -1.87 5.17
C GLN A 281 -35.52 -3.25 4.59
N LEU A 282 -35.06 -3.49 3.38
CA LEU A 282 -35.06 -4.83 2.80
C LEU A 282 -33.89 -5.65 3.35
N VAL A 283 -34.10 -6.96 3.48
CA VAL A 283 -33.07 -7.95 3.77
C VAL A 283 -33.11 -8.96 2.63
N ASP A 284 -31.98 -9.28 2.01
CA ASP A 284 -31.95 -10.31 0.96
C ASP A 284 -32.24 -11.68 1.60
N PRO A 285 -33.14 -12.53 1.06
CA PRO A 285 -33.38 -13.88 1.57
C PRO A 285 -32.14 -14.79 1.60
N ARG A 286 -31.10 -14.43 0.86
CA ARG A 286 -29.80 -15.10 0.78
C ARG A 286 -28.73 -14.43 1.65
N ASP A 287 -29.07 -13.40 2.46
CA ASP A 287 -28.16 -12.86 3.48
C ASP A 287 -27.66 -13.99 4.39
N SER A 288 -26.36 -13.99 4.68
CA SER A 288 -25.66 -15.10 5.35
C SER A 288 -26.10 -15.34 6.79
N VAL A 289 -26.67 -14.33 7.44
CA VAL A 289 -27.06 -14.36 8.86
C VAL A 289 -28.57 -14.18 9.02
N LEU A 290 -29.15 -13.20 8.33
CA LEU A 290 -30.55 -12.77 8.48
C LEU A 290 -31.47 -13.35 7.41
N GLY A 291 -30.97 -13.98 6.35
CA GLY A 291 -31.77 -14.41 5.20
C GLY A 291 -32.96 -15.30 5.57
N THR A 292 -32.75 -16.24 6.50
CA THR A 292 -33.83 -17.13 6.99
C THR A 292 -34.90 -16.42 7.84
N LEU A 293 -34.58 -15.26 8.39
CA LEU A 293 -35.47 -14.44 9.20
C LEU A 293 -36.13 -13.33 8.38
N ALA A 294 -35.71 -13.09 7.14
CA ALA A 294 -36.17 -11.98 6.32
C ALA A 294 -37.65 -12.13 5.94
N ASN A 295 -38.44 -11.05 6.05
CA ASN A 295 -39.83 -11.05 5.58
C ASN A 295 -39.91 -11.27 4.05
N SER A 296 -38.90 -10.76 3.33
CA SER A 296 -38.72 -10.93 1.89
C SER A 296 -38.67 -12.39 1.44
N ALA A 297 -38.25 -13.32 2.33
CA ALA A 297 -38.20 -14.76 2.03
C ALA A 297 -39.61 -15.36 1.80
N ASN A 298 -40.63 -14.83 2.47
CA ASN A 298 -42.02 -15.25 2.32
C ASN A 298 -42.83 -14.31 1.40
N THR A 299 -42.46 -13.03 1.36
CA THR A 299 -43.15 -12.01 0.58
C THR A 299 -42.11 -11.12 -0.09
N PRO A 300 -41.71 -11.40 -1.36
CA PRO A 300 -40.67 -10.64 -2.05
C PRO A 300 -40.90 -9.13 -1.97
N GLY A 301 -39.86 -8.39 -1.58
CA GLY A 301 -39.92 -6.94 -1.38
C GLY A 301 -40.56 -6.47 -0.07
N ALA A 302 -40.96 -7.37 0.84
CA ALA A 302 -41.41 -6.98 2.18
C ALA A 302 -40.22 -6.65 3.11
N PRO A 303 -40.21 -5.49 3.77
CA PRO A 303 -39.13 -5.08 4.66
C PRO A 303 -39.15 -5.81 6.01
N GLY A 304 -38.02 -5.81 6.70
CA GLY A 304 -37.85 -6.30 8.06
C GLY A 304 -37.77 -7.82 8.23
N LEU A 305 -37.81 -8.24 9.49
CA LEU A 305 -37.69 -9.65 9.90
C LEU A 305 -39.05 -10.22 10.39
N GLN A 306 -39.15 -11.55 10.35
CA GLN A 306 -40.33 -12.32 10.81
C GLN A 306 -40.39 -12.50 12.33
N VAL A 307 -39.33 -12.09 13.04
CA VAL A 307 -39.14 -12.25 14.49
C VAL A 307 -39.06 -10.89 15.18
N SER A 308 -39.43 -10.83 16.46
CA SER A 308 -39.33 -9.61 17.26
C SER A 308 -37.96 -9.49 17.95
N TYR A 309 -37.54 -8.26 18.28
CA TYR A 309 -36.35 -8.06 19.11
C TYR A 309 -36.46 -8.73 20.49
N ALA A 310 -37.65 -8.75 21.09
CA ALA A 310 -37.87 -9.45 22.35
C ALA A 310 -37.60 -10.95 22.23
N THR A 311 -37.98 -11.57 21.12
CA THR A 311 -37.67 -12.99 20.82
C THR A 311 -36.17 -13.18 20.64
N LEU A 312 -35.53 -12.36 19.80
CA LEU A 312 -34.09 -12.46 19.55
C LEU A 312 -33.26 -12.28 20.83
N ILE A 313 -33.62 -11.33 21.70
CA ILE A 313 -32.95 -11.14 23.01
C ILE A 313 -33.14 -12.35 23.91
N ARG A 314 -34.37 -12.89 24.01
CA ARG A 314 -34.63 -14.09 24.81
C ARG A 314 -33.82 -15.28 24.31
N ASP A 315 -33.66 -15.41 22.99
CA ASP A 315 -32.90 -16.49 22.38
C ASP A 315 -31.40 -16.36 22.60
N ALA A 316 -30.88 -15.14 22.53
CA ALA A 316 -29.46 -14.81 22.64
C ALA A 316 -28.94 -14.76 24.10
N PHE A 317 -29.70 -14.21 25.05
CA PHE A 317 -29.18 -13.83 26.37
C PHE A 317 -29.74 -14.63 27.55
N GLN A 318 -28.92 -14.77 28.59
CA GLN A 318 -29.28 -15.46 29.82
C GLN A 318 -30.48 -14.80 30.53
N PRO A 319 -31.41 -15.59 31.09
CA PRO A 319 -32.67 -15.08 31.63
C PRO A 319 -32.48 -14.14 32.83
N GLN A 320 -31.40 -14.23 33.60
CA GLN A 320 -31.16 -13.31 34.72
C GLN A 320 -31.03 -11.84 34.29
N TRP A 321 -30.87 -11.54 33.01
CA TRP A 321 -30.74 -10.17 32.51
C TRP A 321 -32.05 -9.56 32.00
N TRP A 322 -33.12 -10.34 31.85
CA TRP A 322 -34.38 -9.85 31.25
C TRP A 322 -35.66 -10.44 31.86
N ASN A 323 -35.60 -11.61 32.50
CA ASN A 323 -36.79 -12.38 32.88
C ASN A 323 -37.37 -11.92 34.23
N SER A 324 -38.03 -10.77 34.25
CA SER A 324 -38.71 -10.26 35.44
C SER A 324 -40.00 -9.53 35.09
N THR A 325 -40.95 -9.55 36.03
CA THR A 325 -42.21 -8.81 35.96
C THR A 325 -42.13 -7.43 36.64
N LYS A 326 -40.99 -7.11 37.28
CA LYS A 326 -40.79 -5.82 37.96
C LYS A 326 -40.79 -4.68 36.95
N VAL A 327 -41.26 -3.52 37.42
CA VAL A 327 -41.27 -2.27 36.66
C VAL A 327 -40.11 -1.40 37.12
N VAL A 328 -39.36 -0.88 36.16
CA VAL A 328 -38.20 -0.01 36.35
C VAL A 328 -38.58 1.41 35.93
N SER A 329 -38.19 2.41 36.71
CA SER A 329 -38.36 3.82 36.36
C SER A 329 -37.20 4.66 36.89
N PHE A 330 -37.02 5.86 36.34
CA PHE A 330 -35.92 6.76 36.68
C PHE A 330 -36.40 8.15 37.13
N PRO A 331 -37.27 8.26 38.16
CA PRO A 331 -37.75 9.56 38.63
C PRO A 331 -36.59 10.45 39.08
N ALA A 332 -36.50 11.66 38.53
CA ALA A 332 -35.39 12.61 38.77
C ALA A 332 -33.99 12.00 38.55
N GLY A 333 -33.87 11.00 37.67
CA GLY A 333 -32.61 10.30 37.37
C GLY A 333 -32.25 9.16 38.33
N GLY A 334 -33.01 8.94 39.40
CA GLY A 334 -32.78 7.86 40.37
C GLY A 334 -33.50 6.56 40.01
N LEU A 335 -32.83 5.42 40.09
CA LEU A 335 -33.42 4.10 39.84
C LEU A 335 -34.51 3.75 40.87
N THR A 336 -35.71 3.39 40.40
CA THR A 336 -36.80 2.84 41.20
C THR A 336 -37.29 1.53 40.60
N ILE A 337 -37.42 0.50 41.44
CA ILE A 337 -37.93 -0.83 41.06
C ILE A 337 -39.20 -1.12 41.87
N SER A 338 -40.30 -1.41 41.19
CA SER A 338 -41.61 -1.65 41.82
C SER A 338 -42.32 -2.88 41.27
N ASP A 339 -43.31 -3.38 42.01
CA ASP A 339 -44.22 -4.40 41.50
C ASP A 339 -45.14 -3.85 40.40
N PRO A 340 -45.52 -4.68 39.41
CA PRO A 340 -46.45 -4.26 38.37
C PRO A 340 -47.83 -4.01 38.94
N THR A 341 -48.47 -2.92 38.52
CA THR A 341 -49.83 -2.54 38.95
C THR A 341 -50.94 -3.23 38.14
N GLY A 342 -50.57 -3.94 37.06
CA GLY A 342 -51.50 -4.51 36.08
C GLY A 342 -51.97 -3.54 35.00
N ALA A 343 -51.64 -2.25 35.11
CA ALA A 343 -51.90 -1.27 34.05
C ALA A 343 -50.82 -1.35 32.95
N PRO A 344 -51.14 -0.96 31.69
CA PRO A 344 -50.13 -0.79 30.65
C PRO A 344 -49.03 0.17 31.09
N LEU A 345 -47.77 -0.19 30.81
CA LEU A 345 -46.63 0.66 31.15
C LEU A 345 -46.66 1.95 30.33
N THR A 346 -46.41 3.08 31.00
CA THR A 346 -46.15 4.36 30.34
C THR A 346 -44.81 4.33 29.58
N THR A 347 -44.53 5.38 28.80
CA THR A 347 -43.25 5.54 28.09
C THR A 347 -42.07 5.76 29.04
N ASP A 348 -42.32 6.10 30.31
CA ASP A 348 -41.31 6.27 31.38
C ASP A 348 -41.23 5.08 32.36
N GLN A 349 -41.97 4.01 32.06
CA GLN A 349 -41.95 2.77 32.82
C GLN A 349 -41.43 1.64 31.95
N PHE A 350 -40.37 1.00 32.44
CA PHE A 350 -39.58 0.05 31.68
C PHE A 350 -39.66 -1.35 32.28
N THR A 351 -39.60 -2.36 31.44
CA THR A 351 -39.25 -3.71 31.87
C THR A 351 -37.75 -3.80 32.19
N VAL A 352 -37.31 -4.87 32.85
CA VAL A 352 -35.87 -5.13 33.04
C VAL A 352 -35.15 -5.27 31.70
N MET A 353 -35.79 -5.88 30.70
CA MET A 353 -35.23 -6.00 29.34
C MET A 353 -35.00 -4.62 28.69
N GLU A 354 -35.95 -3.70 28.83
CA GLU A 354 -35.84 -2.34 28.32
C GLU A 354 -34.76 -1.55 29.07
N ALA A 355 -34.67 -1.70 30.39
CA ALA A 355 -33.65 -1.00 31.19
C ALA A 355 -32.22 -1.51 30.91
N ASN A 356 -32.06 -2.83 30.69
CA ASN A 356 -30.78 -3.46 30.34
C ASN A 356 -30.48 -3.45 28.83
N PHE A 357 -31.23 -2.71 28.02
CA PHE A 357 -31.02 -2.67 26.59
C PHE A 357 -29.58 -2.38 26.11
N PRO A 358 -28.76 -1.50 26.76
CA PRO A 358 -27.39 -1.27 26.29
C PRO A 358 -26.50 -2.52 26.42
N LEU A 359 -26.76 -3.39 27.41
CA LEU A 359 -26.04 -4.65 27.56
C LEU A 359 -26.28 -5.56 26.36
N PHE A 360 -27.55 -5.72 25.96
CA PHE A 360 -27.93 -6.55 24.82
C PHE A 360 -27.42 -5.96 23.51
N PHE A 361 -27.57 -4.65 23.34
CA PHE A 361 -27.13 -3.95 22.14
C PHE A 361 -25.62 -4.05 21.95
N GLY A 362 -24.83 -3.68 22.97
CA GLY A 362 -23.37 -3.68 22.90
C GLY A 362 -22.80 -5.06 22.63
N LEU A 363 -23.20 -6.08 23.40
CA LEU A 363 -22.69 -7.44 23.23
C LEU A 363 -23.13 -8.09 21.93
N ALA A 364 -24.37 -7.89 21.50
CA ALA A 364 -24.84 -8.45 20.23
C ALA A 364 -24.08 -7.83 19.05
N VAL A 365 -23.93 -6.50 19.01
CA VAL A 365 -23.15 -5.80 17.98
C VAL A 365 -21.69 -6.27 17.99
N GLN A 366 -21.07 -6.45 19.16
CA GLN A 366 -19.73 -7.01 19.25
C GLN A 366 -19.64 -8.41 18.65
N LEU A 367 -20.57 -9.31 18.97
CA LEU A 367 -20.56 -10.66 18.42
C LEU A 367 -20.78 -10.68 16.90
N TYR A 368 -21.58 -9.75 16.37
CA TYR A 368 -21.66 -9.56 14.93
C TYR A 368 -20.34 -9.04 14.33
N GLN A 369 -19.74 -7.99 14.89
CA GLN A 369 -18.47 -7.47 14.36
C GLN A 369 -17.30 -8.45 14.55
N ALA A 370 -17.40 -9.39 15.50
CA ALA A 370 -16.46 -10.49 15.64
C ALA A 370 -16.47 -11.45 14.43
N THR A 371 -17.52 -11.44 13.59
CA THR A 371 -17.54 -12.18 12.32
C THR A 371 -16.96 -11.41 11.15
N LEU A 372 -16.73 -10.09 11.28
CA LEU A 372 -16.24 -9.23 10.20
C LEU A 372 -14.71 -9.26 10.11
N VAL A 373 -14.16 -10.44 9.80
CA VAL A 373 -12.72 -10.70 9.71
C VAL A 373 -12.28 -10.84 8.26
N SER A 374 -11.36 -10.00 7.82
CA SER A 374 -10.85 -9.97 6.43
C SER A 374 -9.46 -10.64 6.35
N ASP A 375 -9.46 -11.97 6.40
CA ASP A 375 -8.28 -12.82 6.51
C ASP A 375 -7.88 -13.53 5.20
N ASP A 376 -8.40 -13.12 4.03
CA ASP A 376 -8.11 -13.78 2.74
C ASP A 376 -7.65 -12.78 1.65
N SER A 377 -6.88 -11.77 2.03
CA SER A 377 -6.27 -10.83 1.07
C SER A 377 -5.19 -11.52 0.21
N PRO A 378 -4.75 -10.90 -0.90
CA PRO A 378 -3.56 -11.34 -1.63
C PRO A 378 -2.34 -11.57 -0.71
N PHE A 379 -2.12 -10.71 0.29
CA PHE A 379 -1.07 -10.89 1.28
C PHE A 379 -1.28 -12.14 2.16
N ASP A 380 -2.50 -12.41 2.63
CA ASP A 380 -2.76 -13.61 3.44
C ASP A 380 -2.49 -14.89 2.63
N ARG A 381 -2.92 -14.94 1.36
CA ARG A 381 -2.66 -16.06 0.45
C ARG A 381 -1.17 -16.25 0.14
N PHE A 382 -0.41 -15.15 0.05
CA PHE A 382 1.05 -15.18 -0.09
C PHE A 382 1.71 -15.81 1.15
N MET A 383 1.34 -15.35 2.35
CA MET A 383 1.91 -15.86 3.60
C MET A 383 1.50 -17.32 3.88
N ASP A 384 0.25 -17.69 3.61
CA ASP A 384 -0.24 -19.08 3.71
C ASP A 384 0.51 -20.02 2.75
N GLY A 385 0.93 -19.50 1.60
CA GLY A 385 1.75 -20.21 0.62
C GLY A 385 3.20 -20.42 1.03
N GLY A 386 3.64 -19.90 2.19
CA GLY A 386 5.02 -19.95 2.66
C GLY A 386 5.85 -18.70 2.34
N GLY A 387 5.21 -17.63 1.86
CA GLY A 387 5.87 -16.36 1.55
C GLY A 387 6.90 -16.48 0.41
N GLU A 388 8.00 -15.73 0.52
CA GLU A 388 9.04 -15.72 -0.51
C GLU A 388 9.78 -17.06 -0.55
N GLY A 389 9.72 -17.74 -1.71
CA GLY A 389 10.21 -19.11 -1.90
C GLY A 389 9.18 -20.21 -1.57
N GLY A 390 7.94 -19.84 -1.25
CA GLY A 390 6.82 -20.75 -1.00
C GLY A 390 6.10 -21.28 -2.26
N ALA A 391 4.99 -21.99 -2.06
CA ALA A 391 4.16 -22.57 -3.12
C ALA A 391 3.29 -21.53 -3.86
N ASN A 392 2.93 -20.41 -3.22
CA ASN A 392 2.08 -19.35 -3.81
C ASN A 392 2.80 -17.99 -3.90
N THR A 393 4.04 -17.98 -4.39
CA THR A 393 4.85 -16.74 -4.52
C THR A 393 4.25 -15.69 -5.44
N ASN A 394 3.32 -16.07 -6.33
CA ASN A 394 2.67 -15.19 -7.31
C ASN A 394 1.42 -14.48 -6.77
N ALA A 395 1.04 -14.71 -5.51
CA ALA A 395 -0.08 -14.00 -4.90
C ALA A 395 0.20 -12.50 -4.70
N LEU A 396 1.48 -12.09 -4.69
CA LEU A 396 1.91 -10.69 -4.75
C LEU A 396 2.69 -10.43 -6.05
N THR A 397 2.45 -9.28 -6.67
CA THR A 397 3.24 -8.80 -7.82
C THR A 397 4.67 -8.43 -7.38
N PRO A 398 5.64 -8.34 -8.32
CA PRO A 398 7.00 -7.89 -7.99
C PRO A 398 7.04 -6.52 -7.30
N GLN A 399 6.18 -5.59 -7.73
CA GLN A 399 6.07 -4.26 -7.13
C GLN A 399 5.50 -4.33 -5.70
N GLN A 400 4.49 -5.15 -5.45
CA GLN A 400 3.95 -5.39 -4.11
C GLN A 400 4.98 -6.01 -3.16
N LYS A 401 5.84 -6.90 -3.67
CA LYS A 401 6.96 -7.46 -2.89
C LYS A 401 8.02 -6.42 -2.55
N LEU A 402 8.35 -5.53 -3.48
CA LEU A 402 9.21 -4.38 -3.20
C LEU A 402 8.57 -3.49 -2.13
N GLY A 403 7.27 -3.22 -2.23
CA GLY A 403 6.51 -2.48 -1.22
C GLY A 403 6.59 -3.11 0.16
N LEU A 404 6.38 -4.42 0.27
CA LEU A 404 6.55 -5.16 1.52
C LEU A 404 7.97 -5.06 2.08
N ALA A 405 8.99 -5.11 1.20
CA ALA A 405 10.39 -4.97 1.60
C ALA A 405 10.67 -3.57 2.16
N VAL A 406 10.22 -2.50 1.49
CA VAL A 406 10.34 -1.12 1.97
C VAL A 406 9.56 -0.93 3.29
N PHE A 407 8.35 -1.46 3.37
CA PHE A 407 7.46 -1.36 4.53
C PHE A 407 8.07 -1.98 5.80
N THR A 408 8.76 -3.12 5.65
CA THR A 408 9.39 -3.85 6.76
C THR A 408 10.83 -3.41 7.03
N ASN A 409 11.51 -2.80 6.05
CA ASN A 409 12.89 -2.38 6.22
C ASN A 409 12.99 -1.16 7.12
N VAL A 410 13.71 -1.33 8.23
CA VAL A 410 14.02 -0.28 9.20
C VAL A 410 15.45 0.27 9.02
N GLY A 411 15.95 0.23 7.78
CA GLY A 411 17.34 0.61 7.44
C GLY A 411 18.36 -0.50 7.68
N LEU A 412 17.92 -1.76 7.81
CA LEU A 412 18.80 -2.92 7.95
C LEU A 412 19.36 -3.40 6.61
N ASN A 413 18.63 -3.13 5.52
CA ASN A 413 19.09 -3.35 4.17
C ASN A 413 19.37 -1.99 3.49
N PRO A 414 20.63 -1.68 3.11
CA PRO A 414 20.98 -0.41 2.48
C PRO A 414 20.62 -0.35 0.99
N THR A 415 20.16 -1.46 0.39
CA THR A 415 19.75 -1.50 -1.03
C THR A 415 18.23 -1.34 -1.21
N VAL A 416 17.49 -1.15 -0.13
CA VAL A 416 16.04 -0.97 -0.12
C VAL A 416 15.74 0.24 0.76
N GLY A 417 14.78 1.09 0.39
CA GLY A 417 14.34 2.22 1.19
C GLY A 417 13.94 1.82 2.61
N ALA A 418 14.22 2.70 3.57
CA ALA A 418 13.94 2.47 4.99
C ALA A 418 12.57 3.04 5.35
N GLY A 419 11.49 2.37 4.93
CA GLY A 419 10.13 2.84 5.21
C GLY A 419 9.75 2.72 6.69
N GLY A 420 10.19 1.66 7.36
CA GLY A 420 10.00 1.47 8.81
C GLY A 420 8.55 1.37 9.30
N CYS A 421 7.57 1.31 8.39
CA CYS A 421 6.13 1.32 8.69
C CYS A 421 5.70 0.21 9.67
N ILE A 422 6.41 -0.92 9.64
CA ILE A 422 6.21 -2.06 10.54
C ILE A 422 6.36 -1.69 12.02
N ALA A 423 7.06 -0.60 12.38
CA ALA A 423 7.23 -0.17 13.76
C ALA A 423 5.88 0.12 14.46
N CYS A 424 4.91 0.68 13.74
CA CYS A 424 3.56 0.93 14.24
C CYS A 424 2.55 -0.11 13.72
N HIS A 425 2.79 -0.67 12.53
CA HIS A 425 1.87 -1.58 11.83
C HIS A 425 2.35 -3.04 11.83
N ALA A 426 2.84 -3.51 12.98
CA ALA A 426 3.32 -4.89 13.13
C ALA A 426 2.20 -5.93 13.26
N GLY A 427 2.57 -7.21 13.10
CA GLY A 427 1.68 -8.35 13.30
C GLY A 427 0.71 -8.58 12.15
N ALA A 428 -0.04 -9.68 12.24
CA ALA A 428 -0.97 -10.09 11.19
C ALA A 428 -2.10 -9.08 11.00
N GLU A 429 -2.45 -8.35 12.06
CA GLU A 429 -3.48 -7.32 12.10
C GLU A 429 -3.02 -6.00 11.45
N PHE A 430 -1.73 -5.86 11.12
CA PHE A 430 -1.11 -4.61 10.64
C PHE A 430 -1.37 -3.40 11.57
N THR A 431 -1.30 -3.64 12.88
CA THR A 431 -1.40 -2.63 13.92
C THR A 431 -0.86 -3.18 15.24
N VAL A 432 -0.10 -2.36 15.96
CA VAL A 432 0.31 -2.66 17.34
C VAL A 432 -0.75 -2.32 18.39
N ALA A 433 -1.88 -1.71 18.00
CA ALA A 433 -3.02 -1.43 18.89
C ALA A 433 -3.96 -2.64 19.09
N SER A 434 -3.46 -3.86 18.86
CA SER A 434 -4.24 -5.09 18.91
C SER A 434 -4.19 -5.79 20.27
N THR A 435 -5.13 -6.69 20.51
CA THR A 435 -5.15 -7.57 21.70
C THR A 435 -3.99 -8.56 21.75
N SER A 436 -3.31 -8.83 20.63
CA SER A 436 -2.18 -9.78 20.56
C SER A 436 -0.81 -9.13 20.80
N ARG A 437 -0.76 -7.78 20.87
CA ARG A 437 0.47 -6.98 20.96
C ARG A 437 0.46 -5.98 22.13
N LEU A 438 -0.15 -6.38 23.26
CA LEU A 438 -0.37 -5.53 24.43
C LEU A 438 0.92 -5.18 25.20
N GLY A 439 0.98 -3.96 25.74
CA GLY A 439 1.95 -3.58 26.77
C GLY A 439 1.97 -2.08 27.09
N LEU A 440 2.56 -1.72 28.22
CA LEU A 440 3.12 -0.40 28.50
C LEU A 440 4.63 -0.49 28.26
N VAL A 441 5.18 0.50 27.56
CA VAL A 441 6.59 0.50 27.18
C VAL A 441 7.35 1.40 28.16
N GLU A 442 8.34 0.85 28.85
CA GLU A 442 9.34 1.64 29.57
C GLU A 442 10.23 2.36 28.55
N PRO A 443 10.72 3.57 28.84
CA PRO A 443 11.85 4.10 28.09
C PRO A 443 13.07 3.17 28.23
N PRO A 444 13.91 3.01 27.19
CA PRO A 444 15.01 2.05 27.20
C PRO A 444 16.01 2.33 28.34
N ASP A 445 16.22 1.36 29.24
CA ASP A 445 17.25 1.43 30.28
C ASP A 445 18.66 1.43 29.66
N VAL A 446 19.41 2.49 29.89
CA VAL A 446 20.75 2.73 29.33
C VAL A 446 21.80 1.73 29.85
N LEU A 447 21.51 0.94 30.89
CA LEU A 447 22.51 0.14 31.62
C LEU A 447 22.17 -1.36 31.87
N ALA A 448 21.00 -1.89 31.49
CA ALA A 448 20.64 -3.29 31.76
C ALA A 448 21.14 -4.29 30.68
N PRO A 449 21.78 -5.42 31.04
CA PRO A 449 22.07 -6.50 30.10
C PRO A 449 20.79 -7.33 29.77
N PRO A 450 20.64 -7.84 28.54
CA PRO A 450 19.39 -8.46 28.08
C PRO A 450 19.07 -9.76 28.85
N PRO A 451 17.82 -9.99 29.28
CA PRO A 451 17.42 -11.24 29.94
C PRO A 451 17.34 -12.39 28.93
N MET A 452 17.84 -13.57 29.33
CA MET A 452 17.78 -14.80 28.54
C MET A 452 16.53 -15.62 28.86
N ALA A 453 15.55 -15.67 27.95
CA ALA A 453 14.74 -16.86 27.60
C ALA A 453 13.60 -16.49 26.62
N GLU A 454 13.73 -16.98 25.38
CA GLU A 454 12.72 -17.31 24.34
C GLU A 454 11.32 -16.63 24.36
N GLY A 455 11.01 -15.90 23.27
CA GLY A 455 9.62 -15.61 22.86
C GLY A 455 9.31 -14.20 22.35
N VAL A 456 10.23 -13.24 22.47
CA VAL A 456 10.07 -11.82 22.04
C VAL A 456 11.23 -11.46 21.10
N ILE A 457 11.29 -12.09 19.93
CA ILE A 457 12.46 -11.99 19.04
C ILE A 457 12.44 -10.76 18.11
N GLU A 458 11.45 -9.86 18.18
CA GLU A 458 11.42 -8.65 17.31
C GLU A 458 11.30 -7.29 18.00
N GLN A 459 11.11 -7.19 19.31
CA GLN A 459 11.00 -5.88 19.98
C GLN A 459 12.34 -5.29 20.44
N MET A 460 13.47 -5.80 19.96
CA MET A 460 14.82 -5.33 20.35
C MET A 460 15.74 -4.97 19.17
N ALA A 461 15.20 -4.69 17.98
CA ALA A 461 16.01 -4.18 16.87
C ALA A 461 15.93 -2.65 16.65
N MET A 462 15.00 -1.94 17.30
CA MET A 462 14.77 -0.50 17.06
C MET A 462 14.72 0.37 18.32
N ALA A 463 15.25 -0.15 19.43
CA ALA A 463 15.82 0.67 20.49
C ALA A 463 17.35 0.49 20.44
N LEU A 464 17.98 0.88 19.33
CA LEU A 464 19.44 0.96 19.29
C LEU A 464 19.87 2.20 20.10
N GLN A 465 20.07 1.99 21.39
CA GLN A 465 21.03 2.72 22.24
C GLN A 465 20.74 4.19 22.53
N GLY A 466 19.58 4.59 23.06
CA GLY A 466 19.40 5.97 23.58
C GLY A 466 19.93 7.07 22.66
N ALA A 467 19.83 6.83 21.34
CA ALA A 467 20.58 7.56 20.34
C ALA A 467 19.61 8.37 19.49
N LEU A 468 19.76 9.69 19.60
CA LEU A 468 19.31 10.68 18.62
C LEU A 468 19.47 10.15 17.18
N ARG A 469 18.42 10.21 16.36
CA ARG A 469 18.53 9.95 14.92
C ARG A 469 17.70 10.95 14.11
N GLY A 470 18.40 11.93 13.54
CA GLY A 470 17.89 12.89 12.57
C GLY A 470 18.49 14.28 12.77
N LEU A 471 19.47 14.67 11.94
CA LEU A 471 19.88 16.08 11.81
C LEU A 471 18.77 16.80 11.02
N VAL A 472 17.96 17.60 11.69
CA VAL A 472 17.10 18.59 11.02
C VAL A 472 17.87 19.92 10.98
N PHE A 473 18.26 20.36 9.78
CA PHE A 473 18.76 21.71 9.59
C PHE A 473 17.56 22.67 9.60
N ALA A 474 17.09 23.05 10.79
CA ALA A 474 16.20 24.19 10.92
C ALA A 474 17.00 25.47 10.60
N THR A 475 16.87 25.99 9.38
CA THR A 475 17.29 27.36 9.08
C THR A 475 16.12 28.28 9.46
N ASN A 476 16.34 29.19 10.41
CA ASN A 476 15.41 30.27 10.71
C ASN A 476 15.91 31.55 10.00
N PRO A 477 15.02 32.45 9.58
CA PRO A 477 14.79 32.84 8.20
C PRO A 477 15.68 34.03 7.82
N ALA A 478 16.70 33.78 7.01
CA ALA A 478 17.29 34.82 6.18
C ALA A 478 17.62 34.13 4.85
N ALA A 479 17.00 34.62 3.78
CA ALA A 479 17.02 34.07 2.43
C ALA A 479 18.37 33.43 2.07
N LEU A 480 18.34 32.13 1.86
CA LEU A 480 19.38 31.40 1.15
C LEU A 480 18.66 30.49 0.16
N GLU A 481 19.02 30.65 -1.11
CA GLU A 481 18.52 29.96 -2.30
C GLU A 481 18.43 28.42 -2.13
N PRO A 482 17.55 27.73 -2.89
CA PRO A 482 17.36 26.30 -2.79
C PRO A 482 18.63 25.54 -3.20
N GLY A 483 19.12 24.65 -2.33
CA GLY A 483 20.13 23.65 -2.72
C GLY A 483 21.55 23.85 -2.20
N THR A 484 21.81 24.57 -1.11
CA THR A 484 23.16 24.58 -0.52
C THR A 484 23.24 24.63 1.01
N LEU A 485 23.66 23.51 1.64
CA LEU A 485 25.00 23.57 2.21
C LEU A 485 25.93 23.68 0.99
N PRO A 486 26.85 24.65 0.92
CA PRO A 486 27.60 24.88 -0.30
C PRO A 486 28.11 23.55 -0.84
N LEU A 487 27.72 23.20 -2.07
CA LEU A 487 28.21 22.06 -2.85
C LEU A 487 29.74 22.09 -3.02
N ASP A 488 30.39 23.13 -2.49
CA ASP A 488 31.83 23.36 -2.45
C ASP A 488 32.39 23.33 -1.01
N PHE A 489 31.72 22.66 -0.07
CA PHE A 489 32.24 22.50 1.28
C PHE A 489 33.20 21.31 1.36
N ASP A 490 34.51 21.60 1.38
CA ASP A 490 35.56 20.66 1.81
C ASP A 490 35.78 20.79 3.33
N PRO A 491 35.22 19.89 4.17
CA PRO A 491 35.29 20.02 5.62
C PRO A 491 36.61 19.52 6.21
N ARG A 492 37.54 19.02 5.38
CA ARG A 492 38.79 18.38 5.82
C ARG A 492 39.71 19.43 6.44
N GLY A 493 39.82 19.41 7.77
CA GLY A 493 40.60 20.35 8.59
C GLY A 493 39.79 21.36 9.42
N ALA A 494 38.46 21.42 9.25
CA ALA A 494 37.59 22.28 10.06
C ALA A 494 37.15 21.59 11.37
N VAL A 495 36.96 22.39 12.43
CA VAL A 495 36.45 21.92 13.72
C VAL A 495 34.93 21.96 13.70
N ILE A 496 34.30 20.82 14.00
CA ILE A 496 32.85 20.71 14.21
C ILE A 496 32.59 20.88 15.70
N GLU A 497 31.71 21.82 16.06
CA GLU A 497 31.33 22.10 17.45
C GLU A 497 29.83 21.89 17.67
N ILE A 498 29.47 21.15 18.72
CA ILE A 498 28.09 21.09 19.24
C ILE A 498 28.07 21.81 20.57
N ARG A 499 27.14 22.75 20.77
CA ARG A 499 27.01 23.54 22.00
C ARG A 499 25.59 23.43 22.55
N GLN A 500 25.43 23.43 23.87
CA GLN A 500 24.11 23.51 24.51
C GLN A 500 23.58 24.96 24.46
N GLY A 501 22.32 25.15 24.04
CA GLY A 501 21.68 26.46 23.90
C GLY A 501 21.15 27.08 25.20
N THR A 502 21.24 28.42 25.30
CA THR A 502 20.80 29.33 26.39
C THR A 502 21.68 29.35 27.66
N ALA A 503 22.75 30.17 27.64
CA ALA A 503 23.87 30.30 28.61
C ALA A 503 23.52 30.78 30.04
N PRO A 504 24.46 30.93 31.01
CA PRO A 504 25.86 30.46 31.14
C PRO A 504 26.03 29.55 32.40
N ASP A 505 26.80 28.45 32.37
CA ASP A 505 28.03 28.36 33.19
C ASP A 505 28.70 26.97 33.02
N ALA A 506 28.86 26.51 31.77
CA ALA A 506 30.02 25.75 31.28
C ALA A 506 29.70 25.18 29.89
N PRO A 507 30.60 25.32 28.90
CA PRO A 507 30.41 24.71 27.60
C PRO A 507 30.65 23.20 27.68
N VAL A 508 29.61 22.40 27.43
CA VAL A 508 29.83 21.08 26.82
C VAL A 508 30.05 21.32 25.34
N ALA A 509 31.28 21.69 24.99
CA ALA A 509 31.70 21.81 23.60
C ALA A 509 32.35 20.49 23.20
N PHE A 510 31.84 19.88 22.13
CA PHE A 510 32.43 18.69 21.54
C PHE A 510 33.13 19.08 20.26
N SER A 511 34.43 18.80 20.13
CA SER A 511 35.22 19.19 18.97
C SER A 511 35.92 17.99 18.34
N GLY A 512 35.88 17.89 17.02
CA GLY A 512 36.63 16.92 16.22
C GLY A 512 37.12 17.53 14.91
N ALA A 513 38.21 17.00 14.36
CA ALA A 513 38.83 17.47 13.12
C ALA A 513 38.86 16.35 12.06
N LEU A 514 38.29 16.60 10.89
CA LEU A 514 38.18 15.60 9.83
C LEU A 514 39.54 15.27 9.19
N PRO A 515 39.94 13.98 9.13
CA PRO A 515 41.21 13.58 8.53
C PRO A 515 41.14 13.50 6.99
N GLY A 516 42.16 14.04 6.31
CA GLY A 516 42.31 13.96 4.84
C GLY A 516 43.23 15.06 4.28
N VAL A 517 43.74 14.88 3.05
CA VAL A 517 44.43 15.93 2.28
C VAL A 517 43.39 16.63 1.40
N PRO A 518 43.31 17.98 1.40
CA PRO A 518 42.40 18.71 0.51
C PRO A 518 42.63 18.32 -0.96
N GLY A 519 41.57 18.00 -1.70
CA GLY A 519 41.64 17.73 -3.15
C GLY A 519 41.76 16.26 -3.60
N THR A 520 41.68 15.27 -2.71
CA THR A 520 41.60 13.84 -3.12
C THR A 520 40.27 13.22 -2.68
N CYS A 521 39.33 12.96 -3.60
CA CYS A 521 37.99 12.40 -3.28
C CYS A 521 37.98 10.87 -3.03
N GLY A 522 39.08 10.30 -2.53
CA GLY A 522 39.18 8.87 -2.26
C GLY A 522 39.54 8.58 -0.80
N ALA A 523 38.56 8.38 0.08
CA ALA A 523 38.80 7.83 1.40
C ALA A 523 37.56 7.12 1.98
N ALA A 524 37.83 6.02 2.69
CA ALA A 524 36.88 5.17 3.42
C ALA A 524 36.22 5.88 4.61
N LEU A 525 35.13 5.31 5.15
CA LEU A 525 34.52 5.68 6.43
C LEU A 525 35.59 5.92 7.51
N ILE A 526 35.76 7.16 7.96
CA ILE A 526 36.67 7.49 9.06
C ILE A 526 35.85 7.85 10.31
N PRO A 527 35.92 7.05 11.39
CA PRO A 527 35.22 7.36 12.63
C PRO A 527 35.88 8.57 13.31
N LEU A 528 35.10 9.64 13.48
CA LEU A 528 35.49 10.81 14.25
C LEU A 528 35.02 10.67 15.70
N VAL A 529 35.96 10.69 16.63
CA VAL A 529 35.66 10.63 18.06
C VAL A 529 35.51 12.06 18.59
N LEU A 530 34.27 12.44 18.91
CA LEU A 530 33.96 13.72 19.54
C LEU A 530 34.29 13.64 21.03
N THR A 531 35.21 14.48 21.49
CA THR A 531 35.63 14.50 22.90
C THR A 531 34.97 15.67 23.64
N PRO A 532 34.47 15.46 24.87
CA PRO A 532 33.96 16.56 25.69
C PRO A 532 35.11 17.49 26.06
N ASN A 533 34.85 18.80 26.06
CA ASN A 533 35.79 19.77 26.61
C ASN A 533 36.08 19.47 28.09
N ARG A 534 37.24 19.91 28.61
CA ARG A 534 37.84 19.50 29.91
C ARG A 534 36.97 19.72 31.18
N ALA A 535 35.74 20.22 31.07
CA ALA A 535 34.85 20.54 32.17
C ALA A 535 33.93 19.38 32.62
N LEU A 536 33.76 18.29 31.85
CA LEU A 536 32.91 17.15 32.22
C LEU A 536 33.60 15.80 31.97
N ALA A 537 33.88 15.06 33.04
CA ALA A 537 34.42 13.71 32.99
C ALA A 537 33.26 12.69 32.90
N LEU A 538 32.66 12.56 31.71
CA LEU A 538 31.66 11.52 31.42
C LEU A 538 32.34 10.19 31.08
N GLY A 539 32.92 9.51 32.08
CA GLY A 539 33.40 8.12 31.97
C GLY A 539 34.40 7.82 30.81
N PRO A 540 34.78 6.54 30.60
CA PRO A 540 35.75 6.14 29.57
C PRO A 540 35.15 5.82 28.19
N LEU A 541 33.82 5.95 28.00
CA LEU A 541 33.13 5.60 26.75
C LEU A 541 32.85 6.85 25.90
N PRO A 542 32.97 6.77 24.55
CA PRO A 542 32.68 7.90 23.68
C PRO A 542 31.19 8.26 23.69
N PHE A 543 30.88 9.54 23.96
CA PHE A 543 29.55 10.13 24.10
C PHE A 543 28.79 10.25 22.76
N ALA A 544 29.52 10.50 21.67
CA ALA A 544 28.99 10.54 20.32
C ALA A 544 30.06 10.02 19.34
N THR A 545 29.60 9.41 18.25
CA THR A 545 30.44 8.98 17.13
C THR A 545 29.93 9.66 15.88
N ALA A 546 30.82 10.33 15.13
CA ALA A 546 30.46 10.88 13.83
C ALA A 546 31.17 10.11 12.71
N ALA A 547 30.45 9.85 11.62
CA ALA A 547 30.98 9.21 10.43
C ALA A 547 30.86 10.18 9.25
N LEU A 548 31.95 10.35 8.51
CA LEU A 548 31.97 11.08 7.26
C LEU A 548 32.05 10.08 6.11
N THR A 549 31.07 10.14 5.23
CA THR A 549 31.06 9.40 3.96
C THR A 549 31.17 10.41 2.84
N VAL A 550 32.17 10.27 1.97
CA VAL A 550 32.32 11.10 0.77
C VAL A 550 31.96 10.23 -0.43
N ALA A 551 30.90 10.59 -1.14
CA ALA A 551 30.46 9.91 -2.34
C ALA A 551 31.43 10.17 -3.51
N PRO A 552 31.39 9.35 -4.59
CA PRO A 552 32.31 9.47 -5.72
C PRO A 552 32.26 10.82 -6.46
N ASP A 553 31.14 11.55 -6.32
CA ASP A 553 30.92 12.91 -6.85
C ASP A 553 31.41 14.02 -5.90
N CYS A 554 32.17 13.66 -4.87
CA CYS A 554 32.69 14.55 -3.83
C CYS A 554 31.62 15.18 -2.91
N THR A 555 30.36 14.72 -2.95
CA THR A 555 29.37 15.08 -1.93
C THR A 555 29.66 14.37 -0.61
N ALA A 556 29.46 15.06 0.52
CA ALA A 556 29.81 14.53 1.84
C ALA A 556 28.57 14.39 2.73
N LEU A 557 28.29 13.17 3.17
CA LEU A 557 27.31 12.84 4.20
C LEU A 557 27.98 12.82 5.57
N PHE A 558 27.45 13.60 6.50
CA PHE A 558 27.93 13.69 7.86
C PHE A 558 26.88 13.15 8.83
N GLU A 559 27.11 11.94 9.34
CA GLU A 559 26.25 11.32 10.34
C GLU A 559 26.82 11.53 11.74
N VAL A 560 25.99 12.01 12.67
CA VAL A 560 26.36 12.11 14.09
C VAL A 560 25.41 11.21 14.90
N ALA A 561 25.97 10.19 15.53
CA ALA A 561 25.24 9.35 16.49
C ALA A 561 25.61 9.80 17.92
N ILE A 562 24.69 10.49 18.60
CA ILE A 562 24.84 10.92 20.00
C ILE A 562 24.23 9.84 20.89
N ARG A 563 25.00 9.24 21.81
CA ARG A 563 24.58 8.06 22.59
C ARG A 563 23.90 8.40 23.93
N THR A 564 24.11 9.61 24.45
CA THR A 564 23.52 10.12 25.69
C THR A 564 23.56 11.63 25.61
N ALA A 565 22.48 12.40 25.81
CA ALA A 565 22.54 13.86 25.91
C ALA A 565 21.42 14.39 26.83
N PRO A 566 21.66 15.45 27.63
CA PRO A 566 20.58 16.13 28.35
C PRO A 566 19.50 16.63 27.40
N THR A 567 18.28 16.77 27.88
CA THR A 567 17.22 17.43 27.13
C THR A 567 17.56 18.88 26.80
N GLY A 568 17.18 19.31 25.60
CA GLY A 568 17.36 20.67 25.13
C GLY A 568 17.89 20.78 23.71
N ASP A 569 18.11 22.02 23.28
CA ASP A 569 18.56 22.36 21.94
C ASP A 569 20.08 22.49 21.88
N TYR A 570 20.66 21.89 20.86
CA TYR A 570 22.08 21.82 20.62
C TYR A 570 22.40 22.43 19.24
N PRO A 571 22.71 23.73 19.16
CA PRO A 571 23.25 24.32 17.94
C PRO A 571 24.51 23.57 17.47
N VAL A 572 24.48 23.20 16.19
CA VAL A 572 25.60 22.63 15.44
C VAL A 572 26.34 23.77 14.76
N LEU A 573 27.62 23.92 15.04
CA LEU A 573 28.50 24.91 14.44
C LEU A 573 29.64 24.21 13.67
N VAL A 574 30.03 24.80 12.54
CA VAL A 574 31.17 24.35 11.76
C VAL A 574 32.11 25.52 11.55
N GLY A 575 33.34 25.43 12.06
CA GLY A 575 34.27 26.57 12.07
C GLY A 575 33.76 27.78 12.87
N GLY A 576 32.87 27.56 13.85
CA GLY A 576 32.24 28.61 14.65
C GLY A 576 31.01 29.28 14.02
N ILE A 577 30.59 28.84 12.82
CA ILE A 577 29.38 29.35 12.14
C ILE A 577 28.21 28.38 12.41
N PRO A 578 27.05 28.84 12.91
CA PRO A 578 25.86 28.00 13.09
C PRO A 578 25.40 27.39 11.77
N ARG A 579 25.10 26.09 11.77
CA ARG A 579 24.62 25.34 10.61
C ARG A 579 23.27 24.65 10.83
N GLY A 580 22.87 24.39 12.08
CA GLY A 580 21.58 23.78 12.43
C GLY A 580 21.42 23.62 13.95
N VAL A 581 20.35 22.95 14.39
CA VAL A 581 20.07 22.66 15.81
C VAL A 581 19.64 21.20 15.95
N ILE A 582 20.20 20.49 16.93
CA ILE A 582 19.77 19.15 17.34
C ILE A 582 18.94 19.29 18.61
N THR A 583 17.69 18.83 18.62
CA THR A 583 16.84 18.86 19.82
C THR A 583 16.78 17.48 20.46
N VAL A 584 17.09 17.41 21.75
CA VAL A 584 16.97 16.19 22.57
C VAL A 584 15.73 16.31 23.43
N VAL A 585 14.77 15.40 23.23
CA VAL A 585 13.55 15.30 24.04
C VAL A 585 13.72 14.26 25.16
N PRO A 586 12.98 14.39 26.28
CA PRO A 586 13.09 13.44 27.38
C PRO A 586 12.52 12.08 26.97
N ASP A 587 13.11 11.02 27.51
CA ASP A 587 12.48 9.70 27.56
C ASP A 587 11.09 9.82 28.22
N ALA A 588 10.04 9.32 27.56
CA ALA A 588 8.66 9.47 27.98
C ALA A 588 7.94 8.12 28.06
N PHE A 589 7.02 7.99 29.01
CA PHE A 589 6.10 6.85 29.09
C PHE A 589 4.90 7.08 28.16
N TYR A 590 4.45 6.04 27.48
CA TYR A 590 3.31 6.10 26.56
C TYR A 590 2.51 4.80 26.55
N ASP A 591 1.31 4.87 26.00
CA ASP A 591 0.44 3.71 25.79
C ASP A 591 0.79 3.06 24.43
N ALA A 592 1.19 1.78 24.41
CA ALA A 592 1.49 1.11 23.15
C ALA A 592 0.30 1.12 22.18
N GLY A 593 0.58 1.32 20.89
CA GLY A 593 -0.45 1.43 19.85
C GLY A 593 -1.12 2.80 19.75
N PHE A 594 -0.64 3.81 20.49
CA PHE A 594 -1.08 5.19 20.40
C PHE A 594 0.12 6.08 20.14
N TYR A 595 0.14 6.78 19.01
CA TYR A 595 1.27 7.58 18.58
C TYR A 595 0.82 8.94 18.05
N ASN A 596 1.63 9.95 18.27
CA ASN A 596 1.47 11.25 17.65
C ASN A 596 2.35 11.27 16.39
N THR A 597 1.70 11.33 15.22
CA THR A 597 2.38 11.30 13.92
C THR A 597 2.63 12.69 13.33
N GLY A 598 2.19 13.76 13.99
CA GLY A 598 2.25 15.11 13.43
C GLY A 598 1.18 15.40 12.37
N ALA A 599 0.06 14.65 12.36
CA ALA A 599 -1.05 14.87 11.42
C ALA A 599 -1.85 16.15 11.70
N ARG A 600 -1.85 16.60 12.97
CA ARG A 600 -2.46 17.84 13.45
C ARG A 600 -1.62 18.40 14.60
N PRO A 601 -1.63 19.72 14.85
CA PRO A 601 -1.12 20.27 16.10
C PRO A 601 -1.76 19.60 17.32
N THR A 602 -0.94 19.28 18.32
CA THR A 602 -1.41 18.63 19.57
C THR A 602 -2.46 19.47 20.31
N ALA A 603 -2.42 20.79 20.14
CA ALA A 603 -3.38 21.72 20.72
C ALA A 603 -4.80 21.60 20.12
N ASP A 604 -4.93 21.09 18.89
CA ASP A 604 -6.22 20.99 18.18
C ASP A 604 -6.96 19.69 18.52
N ASP A 605 -6.23 18.62 18.81
CA ASP A 605 -6.85 17.39 19.28
C ASP A 605 -5.90 16.61 20.20
N LEU A 606 -6.25 16.57 21.49
CA LEU A 606 -5.47 15.86 22.50
C LEU A 606 -5.47 14.34 22.30
N GLY A 607 -6.39 13.79 21.51
CA GLY A 607 -6.48 12.36 21.26
C GLY A 607 -6.63 11.57 22.58
N LEU A 608 -5.74 10.61 22.81
CA LEU A 608 -5.68 9.81 24.05
C LEU A 608 -5.38 10.66 25.31
N GLY A 609 -4.78 11.84 25.16
CA GLY A 609 -4.52 12.77 26.25
C GLY A 609 -5.78 13.30 26.96
N ASP A 610 -6.94 13.13 26.32
CA ASP A 610 -8.25 13.55 26.83
C ASP A 610 -8.73 12.73 28.06
N GLU A 611 -9.89 13.12 28.62
CA GLU A 611 -10.48 12.55 29.82
C GLU A 611 -11.89 11.96 29.56
N ALA A 612 -12.20 10.88 30.27
CA ALA A 612 -13.56 10.37 30.41
C ALA A 612 -14.40 11.26 31.37
N PRO A 613 -15.74 11.11 31.40
CA PRO A 613 -16.60 11.87 32.31
C PRO A 613 -16.11 11.81 33.76
N VAL A 614 -16.30 12.92 34.49
CA VAL A 614 -15.81 13.09 35.88
C VAL A 614 -14.27 13.21 35.98
N GLY A 615 -13.60 13.61 34.90
CA GLY A 615 -12.19 14.00 34.88
C GLY A 615 -11.23 12.81 35.01
N VAL A 616 -11.57 11.69 34.38
CA VAL A 616 -10.84 10.43 34.51
C VAL A 616 -9.96 10.23 33.26
N PRO A 617 -8.61 10.30 33.35
CA PRO A 617 -7.76 10.23 32.16
C PRO A 617 -7.94 8.94 31.34
N LEU A 618 -7.88 9.07 30.00
CA LEU A 618 -7.96 7.94 29.08
C LEU A 618 -6.62 7.19 28.99
N ALA A 619 -5.49 7.90 28.93
CA ALA A 619 -4.15 7.35 28.86
C ALA A 619 -3.78 6.50 30.09
N PHE A 620 -3.32 5.27 29.89
CA PHE A 620 -2.93 4.37 30.97
C PHE A 620 -1.68 4.84 31.71
N ALA A 621 -0.68 5.35 30.99
CA ALA A 621 0.50 5.95 31.60
C ALA A 621 0.12 7.06 32.60
N ARG A 622 -0.80 7.96 32.22
CA ARG A 622 -1.29 9.06 33.08
C ARG A 622 -2.08 8.53 34.29
N ARG A 623 -2.83 7.45 34.12
CA ARG A 623 -3.55 6.80 35.23
C ARG A 623 -2.61 6.13 36.22
N ILE A 624 -1.55 5.46 35.75
CA ILE A 624 -0.55 4.84 36.62
C ILE A 624 0.20 5.91 37.41
N GLN A 625 0.60 7.00 36.75
CA GLN A 625 1.23 8.16 37.41
C GLN A 625 0.35 8.75 38.54
N LEU A 626 -0.98 8.76 38.35
CA LEU A 626 -1.95 9.24 39.34
C LEU A 626 -2.40 8.17 40.35
N GLY A 627 -1.94 6.92 40.23
CA GLY A 627 -2.37 5.81 41.08
C GLY A 627 -3.83 5.36 40.86
N LEU A 628 -4.41 5.66 39.69
CA LEU A 628 -5.81 5.40 39.32
C LEU A 628 -5.97 4.08 38.55
N LEU A 629 -5.52 2.96 39.12
CA LEU A 629 -5.60 1.65 38.45
C LEU A 629 -7.06 1.22 38.21
N THR A 630 -7.35 0.76 36.99
CA THR A 630 -8.62 0.14 36.60
C THR A 630 -8.42 -1.33 36.24
N PRO A 631 -9.49 -2.17 36.27
CA PRO A 631 -9.41 -3.58 35.87
C PRO A 631 -8.78 -3.82 34.49
N GLU A 632 -8.93 -2.87 33.56
CA GLU A 632 -8.33 -2.92 32.22
C GLU A 632 -6.80 -2.77 32.22
N ILE A 633 -6.19 -2.21 33.29
CA ILE A 633 -4.74 -2.03 33.43
C ILE A 633 -4.13 -3.22 34.18
N VAL A 634 -4.87 -3.77 35.15
CA VAL A 634 -4.37 -4.82 36.04
C VAL A 634 -4.05 -6.08 35.23
N GLY A 635 -2.78 -6.51 35.27
CA GLY A 635 -2.31 -7.70 34.57
C GLY A 635 -1.75 -7.44 33.16
N LEU A 636 -1.78 -6.19 32.67
CA LEU A 636 -1.07 -5.83 31.45
C LEU A 636 0.46 -5.88 31.65
N PRO A 637 1.24 -6.26 30.62
CA PRO A 637 2.68 -6.05 30.63
C PRO A 637 2.99 -4.56 30.89
N GLY A 638 3.86 -4.28 31.87
CA GLY A 638 4.17 -2.91 32.31
C GLY A 638 3.13 -2.26 33.23
N ALA A 639 2.10 -2.97 33.70
CA ALA A 639 1.16 -2.41 34.69
C ALA A 639 1.77 -2.20 36.09
N ASN A 640 2.91 -2.84 36.38
CA ASN A 640 3.64 -2.70 37.65
C ASN A 640 4.67 -1.55 37.63
N LEU A 641 4.73 -0.78 36.55
CA LEU A 641 5.65 0.34 36.42
C LEU A 641 5.35 1.41 37.47
N VAL A 642 6.42 1.99 38.03
CA VAL A 642 6.33 3.13 38.93
C VAL A 642 6.62 4.37 38.11
N ILE A 643 5.56 5.06 37.68
CA ILE A 643 5.67 6.35 36.99
C ILE A 643 5.56 7.45 38.06
N GLY A 644 6.66 8.16 38.29
CA GLY A 644 6.75 9.27 39.23
C GLY A 644 5.97 10.50 38.76
N PRO A 645 5.62 11.41 39.68
CA PRO A 645 4.83 12.61 39.37
C PRO A 645 5.55 13.64 38.48
N THR A 646 6.85 13.46 38.26
CA THR A 646 7.69 14.30 37.39
C THR A 646 8.10 13.61 36.09
N ASP A 647 7.72 12.34 35.91
CA ASP A 647 8.06 11.60 34.70
C ASP A 647 7.22 12.11 33.52
N THR A 648 7.85 12.21 32.36
CA THR A 648 7.20 12.69 31.14
C THR A 648 6.25 11.62 30.60
N ILE A 649 5.06 12.05 30.17
CA ILE A 649 4.08 11.18 29.52
C ILE A 649 3.81 11.72 28.11
N ALA A 650 4.05 10.89 27.10
CA ALA A 650 3.72 11.18 25.72
C ALA A 650 2.34 10.59 25.40
N ALA A 651 1.29 11.35 25.69
CA ALA A 651 -0.10 10.94 25.47
C ALA A 651 -0.91 11.97 24.67
N ASP A 652 -0.52 13.24 24.71
CA ASP A 652 -1.29 14.30 24.07
C ASP A 652 -1.03 14.30 22.55
N GLY A 653 -2.09 14.43 21.75
CA GLY A 653 -2.01 14.34 20.29
C GLY A 653 -1.73 12.94 19.77
N THR A 654 -1.83 11.91 20.63
CA THR A 654 -1.63 10.52 20.22
C THR A 654 -2.96 9.86 19.85
N PHE A 655 -2.93 9.08 18.76
CA PHE A 655 -4.09 8.36 18.26
C PHE A 655 -3.79 6.89 18.05
N LYS A 656 -4.82 6.07 18.20
CA LYS A 656 -4.77 4.63 17.98
C LYS A 656 -4.27 4.35 16.56
N THR A 657 -3.22 3.56 16.43
CA THR A 657 -2.76 3.07 15.13
C THR A 657 -3.85 2.19 14.49
N PRO A 658 -4.43 2.59 13.35
CA PRO A 658 -5.46 1.80 12.70
C PRO A 658 -4.84 0.56 12.04
N THR A 659 -5.65 -0.47 11.80
CA THR A 659 -5.25 -1.56 10.89
C THR A 659 -5.13 -1.01 9.47
N LEU A 660 -4.19 -1.55 8.69
CA LEU A 660 -4.05 -1.24 7.26
C LEU A 660 -4.78 -2.25 6.35
N ARG A 661 -5.50 -3.22 6.94
CA ARG A 661 -6.30 -4.16 6.16
C ARG A 661 -7.48 -3.45 5.51
N ASN A 662 -7.67 -3.68 4.20
CA ASN A 662 -8.66 -3.01 3.36
C ASN A 662 -8.52 -1.48 3.28
N VAL A 663 -7.32 -0.93 3.54
CA VAL A 663 -7.09 0.52 3.56
C VAL A 663 -7.38 1.20 2.21
N GLU A 664 -7.35 0.44 1.11
CA GLU A 664 -7.84 0.89 -0.20
C GLU A 664 -9.26 1.48 -0.15
N LEU A 665 -10.14 0.93 0.70
CA LEU A 665 -11.58 1.20 0.69
C LEU A 665 -12.05 2.15 1.81
N THR A 666 -11.11 2.79 2.52
CA THR A 666 -11.42 3.57 3.73
C THR A 666 -11.03 5.04 3.62
N ALA A 667 -10.89 5.55 2.39
CA ALA A 667 -10.70 6.99 2.18
C ALA A 667 -11.96 7.76 2.62
N PRO A 668 -11.82 9.00 3.11
CA PRO A 668 -10.57 9.73 3.33
C PRO A 668 -9.78 9.24 4.56
N TYR A 669 -8.49 9.54 4.63
CA TYR A 669 -7.54 8.98 5.59
C TYR A 669 -7.24 9.87 6.80
N PHE A 670 -6.65 9.27 7.83
CA PHE A 670 -6.40 9.82 9.17
C PHE A 670 -7.65 10.08 10.02
N HIS A 671 -7.42 10.36 11.31
CA HIS A 671 -8.48 10.65 12.29
C HIS A 671 -9.28 11.92 11.96
N ASN A 672 -8.73 12.82 11.15
CA ASN A 672 -9.39 14.04 10.67
C ASN A 672 -9.90 13.92 9.21
N GLY A 673 -9.69 12.79 8.54
CA GLY A 673 -10.09 12.64 7.13
C GLY A 673 -9.32 13.57 6.19
N GLY A 674 -8.14 14.07 6.56
CA GLY A 674 -7.48 15.17 5.87
C GLY A 674 -6.77 14.84 4.54
N MET A 675 -6.74 13.56 4.15
CA MET A 675 -6.09 13.09 2.92
C MET A 675 -7.07 12.25 2.11
N ALA A 676 -7.14 12.49 0.81
CA ALA A 676 -8.01 11.76 -0.11
C ALA A 676 -7.37 10.48 -0.66
N THR A 677 -6.03 10.41 -0.75
CA THR A 677 -5.33 9.29 -1.40
C THR A 677 -4.23 8.69 -0.52
N LEU A 678 -3.93 7.40 -0.74
CA LEU A 678 -2.79 6.74 -0.09
C LEU A 678 -1.45 7.39 -0.46
N GLN A 679 -1.34 7.97 -1.65
CA GLN A 679 -0.14 8.70 -2.07
C GLN A 679 0.10 9.92 -1.16
N GLN A 680 -0.95 10.71 -0.89
CA GLN A 680 -0.86 11.84 0.06
C GLN A 680 -0.45 11.39 1.47
N VAL A 681 -0.95 10.23 1.92
CA VAL A 681 -0.55 9.61 3.20
C VAL A 681 0.93 9.21 3.17
N LEU A 682 1.42 8.62 2.09
CA LEU A 682 2.83 8.23 1.96
C LEU A 682 3.74 9.44 1.89
N ASP A 683 3.36 10.50 1.17
CA ASP A 683 4.13 11.74 1.11
C ASP A 683 4.23 12.40 2.50
N PHE A 684 3.14 12.35 3.29
CA PHE A 684 3.12 12.80 4.69
C PHE A 684 4.16 12.09 5.56
N TYR A 685 4.20 10.76 5.52
CA TYR A 685 5.20 10.01 6.27
C TYR A 685 6.61 10.22 5.71
N ASN A 686 6.75 10.31 4.39
CA ASN A 686 8.05 10.49 3.74
C ASN A 686 8.76 11.78 4.17
N ARG A 687 7.99 12.86 4.38
CA ARG A 687 8.49 14.15 4.88
C ARG A 687 8.55 14.26 6.41
N GLY A 688 8.19 13.20 7.15
CA GLY A 688 8.26 13.14 8.62
C GLY A 688 7.15 13.87 9.37
N GLY A 689 5.94 13.91 8.78
CA GLY A 689 4.77 14.58 9.35
C GLY A 689 4.67 16.07 9.01
N ASP A 690 3.47 16.62 9.10
CA ASP A 690 3.16 18.01 8.72
C ASP A 690 3.42 18.99 9.88
N PHE A 691 3.11 18.58 11.11
CA PHE A 691 3.21 19.42 12.31
C PHE A 691 4.30 18.93 13.28
N HIS A 692 5.41 18.46 12.73
CA HIS A 692 6.54 17.88 13.48
C HIS A 692 7.00 18.80 14.62
N GLU A 693 7.28 20.06 14.32
CA GLU A 693 7.85 21.03 15.24
C GLU A 693 6.85 21.44 16.35
N LEU A 694 5.56 21.52 16.02
CA LEU A 694 4.51 21.81 17.00
C LEU A 694 4.25 20.64 17.95
N ASN A 695 4.55 19.42 17.51
CA ASN A 695 4.26 18.20 18.25
C ASN A 695 5.47 17.62 18.96
N ILE A 696 6.66 18.21 18.84
CA ILE A 696 7.95 17.62 19.28
C ILE A 696 7.95 17.07 20.72
N GLN A 697 7.11 17.62 21.62
CA GLN A 697 7.00 17.15 23.02
C GLN A 697 6.29 15.79 23.17
N ASN A 698 5.42 15.43 22.22
CA ASN A 698 4.63 14.20 22.23
C ASN A 698 4.80 13.37 20.94
N LEU A 699 5.51 13.88 19.93
CA LEU A 699 5.73 13.22 18.65
C LEU A 699 6.46 11.90 18.84
N ASP A 700 6.01 10.86 18.14
CA ASP A 700 6.70 9.58 18.19
C ASP A 700 8.08 9.66 17.51
N ALA A 701 9.08 9.05 18.13
CA ALA A 701 10.48 9.12 17.69
C ALA A 701 10.73 8.43 16.33
N VAL A 702 9.84 7.56 15.86
CA VAL A 702 9.96 6.91 14.54
C VAL A 702 9.46 7.82 13.40
N ILE A 703 8.84 8.95 13.71
CA ILE A 703 8.36 9.91 12.73
C ILE A 703 9.50 10.82 12.30
N VAL A 704 10.21 10.37 11.27
CA VAL A 704 11.37 11.04 10.67
C VAL A 704 11.19 11.13 9.16
N MET A 705 12.04 11.91 8.48
CA MET A 705 12.09 11.89 7.02
C MET A 705 12.59 10.53 6.55
N LEU A 706 11.81 9.87 5.69
CA LEU A 706 12.13 8.53 5.20
C LEU A 706 12.98 8.57 3.91
N ASN A 707 12.90 9.68 3.15
CA ASN A 707 13.60 9.88 1.88
C ASN A 707 13.40 8.73 0.87
N LEU A 708 12.22 8.12 0.86
CA LEU A 708 11.83 7.11 -0.11
C LEU A 708 11.74 7.72 -1.51
N THR A 709 12.23 6.99 -2.51
CA THR A 709 12.08 7.37 -3.92
C THR A 709 10.62 7.29 -4.37
N ALA A 710 10.27 7.91 -5.50
CA ALA A 710 8.92 7.82 -6.06
C ALA A 710 8.52 6.35 -6.34
N GLU A 711 9.44 5.55 -6.86
CA GLU A 711 9.23 4.11 -7.11
C GLU A 711 8.96 3.35 -5.80
N GLU A 712 9.70 3.64 -4.74
CA GLU A 712 9.51 2.99 -3.43
C GLU A 712 8.17 3.39 -2.80
N ARG A 713 7.77 4.66 -2.89
CA ARG A 713 6.45 5.11 -2.42
C ARG A 713 5.33 4.43 -3.18
N ALA A 714 5.40 4.37 -4.51
CA ALA A 714 4.45 3.66 -5.36
C ALA A 714 4.40 2.16 -5.02
N ALA A 715 5.55 1.54 -4.75
CA ALA A 715 5.61 0.14 -4.34
C ALA A 715 4.92 -0.11 -2.99
N VAL A 716 5.13 0.77 -2.00
CA VAL A 716 4.41 0.68 -0.72
C VAL A 716 2.90 0.84 -0.91
N VAL A 717 2.45 1.80 -1.73
CA VAL A 717 1.02 1.93 -2.06
C VAL A 717 0.49 0.65 -2.70
N ALA A 718 1.19 0.07 -3.68
CA ALA A 718 0.79 -1.19 -4.31
C ALA A 718 0.67 -2.33 -3.28
N PHE A 719 1.59 -2.40 -2.31
CA PHE A 719 1.51 -3.35 -1.20
C PHE A 719 0.29 -3.11 -0.30
N LEU A 720 -0.05 -1.86 0.02
CA LEU A 720 -1.25 -1.55 0.82
C LEU A 720 -2.54 -2.02 0.12
N LEU A 721 -2.61 -1.92 -1.20
CA LEU A 721 -3.74 -2.46 -1.99
C LEU A 721 -3.82 -4.00 -1.91
N ALA A 722 -2.68 -4.68 -1.76
CA ALA A 722 -2.64 -6.13 -1.56
C ALA A 722 -3.15 -6.59 -0.18
N LEU A 723 -3.47 -5.65 0.72
CA LEU A 723 -4.10 -5.93 2.02
C LEU A 723 -5.63 -5.88 1.96
N THR A 724 -6.22 -5.67 0.79
CA THR A 724 -7.68 -5.67 0.58
C THR A 724 -8.20 -7.07 0.28
N ASP A 725 -9.18 -7.52 1.05
CA ASP A 725 -9.86 -8.79 0.86
C ASP A 725 -10.98 -8.63 -0.17
N ASN A 726 -11.03 -9.51 -1.17
CA ASN A 726 -12.05 -9.46 -2.21
C ASN A 726 -13.46 -9.66 -1.64
N ARG A 727 -13.63 -10.37 -0.52
CA ARG A 727 -14.93 -10.50 0.14
C ARG A 727 -15.43 -9.15 0.69
N VAL A 728 -14.52 -8.29 1.12
CA VAL A 728 -14.86 -6.92 1.55
C VAL A 728 -15.19 -6.06 0.32
N ARG A 729 -14.30 -6.08 -0.68
CA ARG A 729 -14.46 -5.31 -1.93
C ARG A 729 -15.79 -5.57 -2.64
N PHE A 730 -16.28 -6.80 -2.56
CA PHE A 730 -17.51 -7.23 -3.25
C PHE A 730 -18.66 -7.57 -2.29
N GLU A 731 -18.56 -7.16 -1.02
CA GLU A 731 -19.62 -7.32 0.00
C GLU A 731 -20.11 -8.77 0.15
N MET A 732 -19.22 -9.75 -0.05
CA MET A 732 -19.52 -11.16 0.12
C MET A 732 -19.56 -11.53 1.60
N ALA A 733 -20.25 -12.62 1.94
CA ALA A 733 -20.27 -13.11 3.31
C ALA A 733 -18.84 -13.26 3.89
N PRO A 734 -18.61 -12.80 5.13
CA PRO A 734 -19.60 -12.31 6.11
C PRO A 734 -19.95 -10.81 6.04
N PHE A 735 -19.53 -10.09 4.99
CA PHE A 735 -19.71 -8.64 4.81
C PHE A 735 -21.00 -8.26 4.07
N ASP A 736 -21.83 -9.24 3.69
CA ASP A 736 -23.16 -9.01 3.12
C ASP A 736 -24.07 -8.29 4.11
N HIS A 737 -25.06 -7.52 3.63
CA HIS A 737 -25.83 -6.65 4.49
C HIS A 737 -27.28 -6.36 4.04
N PRO A 738 -28.17 -5.97 4.98
CA PRO A 738 -29.45 -5.35 4.67
C PRO A 738 -29.33 -4.05 3.87
N GLN A 739 -30.41 -3.63 3.22
CA GLN A 739 -30.52 -2.33 2.57
C GLN A 739 -30.33 -1.20 3.59
N LEU A 740 -29.80 -0.06 3.17
CA LEU A 740 -29.71 1.15 3.97
C LEU A 740 -30.09 2.38 3.13
N LEU A 741 -30.93 3.26 3.68
CA LEU A 741 -31.20 4.57 3.08
C LEU A 741 -30.41 5.60 3.87
N VAL A 742 -29.22 5.95 3.35
CA VAL A 742 -28.27 6.81 4.04
C VAL A 742 -28.45 8.26 3.56
N PRO A 743 -28.52 9.26 4.45
CA PRO A 743 -28.59 10.64 4.00
C PRO A 743 -27.27 11.06 3.36
N ASP A 744 -27.31 11.77 2.24
CA ASP A 744 -26.17 12.20 1.43
C ASP A 744 -26.28 13.70 1.18
N GLY A 745 -26.05 14.46 2.25
CA GLY A 745 -26.39 15.87 2.35
C GLY A 745 -27.87 16.20 2.09
N HIS A 746 -28.08 17.38 1.52
CA HIS A 746 -29.39 17.99 1.31
C HIS A 746 -29.55 18.46 -0.14
N PRO A 747 -30.77 18.42 -0.71
CA PRO A 747 -31.05 19.02 -2.01
C PRO A 747 -30.72 20.51 -2.00
N GLY A 748 -29.92 20.96 -2.97
CA GLY A 748 -29.31 22.28 -3.01
C GLY A 748 -27.80 22.24 -2.82
N ASP A 749 -27.23 23.37 -2.41
CA ASP A 749 -25.80 23.64 -2.26
C ASP A 749 -25.50 24.40 -0.95
N GLU A 750 -24.34 25.05 -0.86
CA GLU A 750 -23.89 25.82 0.30
C GLU A 750 -24.64 27.15 0.48
N THR A 751 -25.37 27.59 -0.54
CA THR A 751 -26.09 28.88 -0.57
C THR A 751 -27.57 28.72 -0.26
N GLY A 752 -28.13 27.52 -0.46
CA GLY A 752 -29.54 27.26 -0.21
C GLY A 752 -29.88 25.78 -0.14
N VAL A 753 -30.72 25.45 0.84
CA VAL A 753 -31.30 24.11 1.04
C VAL A 753 -32.81 24.20 1.19
N THR A 754 -33.49 23.08 0.96
CA THR A 754 -34.96 23.01 1.09
C THR A 754 -35.38 22.71 2.53
N ASP A 755 -35.94 23.70 3.24
CA ASP A 755 -36.57 23.52 4.57
C ASP A 755 -37.81 22.62 4.46
N ASN A 756 -37.91 21.62 5.32
CA ASN A 756 -39.05 20.70 5.42
C ASN A 756 -40.26 21.30 6.18
N GLY A 757 -40.20 22.58 6.57
CA GLY A 757 -41.22 23.30 7.33
C GLY A 757 -41.02 23.25 8.85
N THR A 758 -39.91 22.70 9.33
CA THR A 758 -39.58 22.61 10.77
C THR A 758 -38.33 23.42 11.15
N GLY A 759 -37.77 24.20 10.22
CA GLY A 759 -36.48 24.87 10.37
C GLY A 759 -35.31 23.91 10.16
N ALA A 760 -35.55 22.80 9.45
CA ALA A 760 -34.55 21.77 9.18
C ALA A 760 -34.59 21.38 7.70
N ALA A 761 -33.42 21.10 7.14
CA ALA A 761 -33.27 20.74 5.75
C ALA A 761 -33.89 19.36 5.48
N THR A 762 -34.41 19.19 4.28
CA THR A 762 -34.81 17.89 3.75
C THR A 762 -33.56 17.10 3.39
N ASP A 763 -33.50 15.81 3.73
CA ASP A 763 -32.39 14.95 3.33
C ASP A 763 -32.50 14.53 1.87
N ALA A 764 -31.36 14.49 1.18
CA ALA A 764 -31.21 13.65 0.00
C ALA A 764 -30.80 12.26 0.50
N LEU A 765 -31.48 11.19 0.07
CA LEU A 765 -31.18 9.83 0.52
C LEU A 765 -30.52 9.04 -0.62
N LEU A 766 -29.38 8.42 -0.31
CA LEU A 766 -28.72 7.42 -1.13
C LEU A 766 -29.22 6.03 -0.73
N ASP A 767 -29.62 5.23 -1.72
CA ASP A 767 -30.07 3.84 -1.53
C ASP A 767 -28.90 2.87 -1.68
N VAL A 768 -28.43 2.35 -0.54
CA VAL A 768 -27.47 1.26 -0.47
C VAL A 768 -28.28 -0.04 -0.45
N SER A 769 -28.27 -0.75 -1.58
CA SER A 769 -29.12 -1.93 -1.78
C SER A 769 -28.79 -3.07 -0.81
N ALA A 770 -29.77 -3.94 -0.52
CA ALA A 770 -29.49 -5.16 0.22
C ALA A 770 -28.63 -6.14 -0.59
N VAL A 771 -27.65 -6.76 0.05
CA VAL A 771 -26.71 -7.70 -0.55
C VAL A 771 -26.78 -9.05 0.15
N GLY A 772 -26.87 -10.13 -0.63
CA GLY A 772 -26.88 -11.50 -0.12
C GLY A 772 -25.46 -12.07 0.03
N ALA A 773 -25.34 -13.27 0.61
CA ALA A 773 -24.06 -13.89 0.95
C ALA A 773 -23.05 -14.04 -0.21
N VAL A 774 -23.53 -14.07 -1.46
CA VAL A 774 -22.70 -14.16 -2.67
C VAL A 774 -22.02 -12.85 -3.08
N GLY A 775 -22.36 -11.74 -2.42
CA GLY A 775 -21.85 -10.41 -2.72
C GLY A 775 -22.66 -9.63 -3.74
N ALA A 776 -22.28 -8.36 -3.92
CA ALA A 776 -22.89 -7.44 -4.86
C ALA A 776 -22.50 -7.75 -6.32
N CYS A 777 -21.32 -8.37 -6.56
CA CYS A 777 -20.79 -8.77 -7.87
C CYS A 777 -21.40 -10.11 -8.34
N VAL A 778 -22.69 -10.07 -8.67
CA VAL A 778 -23.41 -11.16 -9.34
C VAL A 778 -23.90 -10.76 -10.73
N GLY A 779 -23.75 -11.66 -11.71
CA GLY A 779 -24.37 -11.50 -13.03
C GLY A 779 -25.90 -11.62 -12.95
N VAL A 780 -26.60 -11.32 -14.06
CA VAL A 780 -28.07 -11.51 -14.18
C VAL A 780 -28.52 -12.95 -13.89
N ASP A 781 -27.61 -13.92 -14.01
CA ASP A 781 -27.78 -15.34 -13.72
C ASP A 781 -27.57 -15.69 -12.24
N GLY A 782 -27.24 -14.71 -11.39
CA GLY A 782 -26.99 -14.89 -9.96
C GLY A 782 -25.67 -15.59 -9.64
N THR A 783 -24.79 -15.77 -10.62
CA THR A 783 -23.46 -16.35 -10.41
C THR A 783 -22.51 -15.26 -9.89
N PRO A 784 -21.76 -15.54 -8.79
CA PRO A 784 -20.70 -14.65 -8.33
C PRO A 784 -19.65 -14.48 -9.43
N ARG A 785 -19.24 -13.25 -9.68
CA ARG A 785 -18.13 -12.96 -10.59
C ARG A 785 -17.00 -12.37 -9.78
N VAL A 786 -15.79 -12.85 -10.01
CA VAL A 786 -14.59 -12.16 -9.53
C VAL A 786 -14.36 -11.05 -10.53
N CYS A 787 -14.61 -9.82 -10.09
CA CYS A 787 -14.47 -8.60 -10.87
C CYS A 787 -12.97 -8.28 -11.12
N ASP A 788 -12.08 -8.72 -10.23
CA ASP A 788 -10.61 -8.58 -10.33
C ASP A 788 -10.05 -9.36 -11.53
N ASP A 789 -9.60 -8.64 -12.56
CA ASP A 789 -8.97 -9.21 -13.76
C ASP A 789 -7.44 -9.24 -13.67
N HIS A 790 -6.89 -8.91 -12.49
CA HIS A 790 -5.47 -8.74 -12.21
C HIS A 790 -4.79 -7.67 -13.08
N ASN A 791 -5.57 -6.79 -13.70
CA ASN A 791 -5.08 -5.65 -14.42
C ASN A 791 -5.09 -4.43 -13.50
N VAL A 792 -3.92 -4.08 -12.99
CA VAL A 792 -3.71 -2.92 -12.11
C VAL A 792 -4.05 -1.57 -12.77
N CYS A 793 -4.31 -1.55 -14.08
CA CYS A 793 -4.73 -0.36 -14.84
C CYS A 793 -6.24 -0.21 -14.99
N THR A 794 -7.00 -1.15 -14.44
CA THR A 794 -8.45 -1.04 -14.36
C THR A 794 -8.88 -0.94 -12.91
N ALA A 795 -9.82 -0.03 -12.65
CA ALA A 795 -10.59 -0.04 -11.43
C ALA A 795 -11.70 -1.09 -11.64
N ASP A 796 -11.51 -2.23 -11.00
CA ASP A 796 -12.47 -3.33 -11.07
C ASP A 796 -13.64 -3.01 -10.16
N SER A 797 -14.67 -2.46 -10.78
CA SER A 797 -15.91 -2.12 -10.11
C SER A 797 -16.96 -3.19 -10.39
N CYS A 798 -17.74 -3.45 -9.37
CA CYS A 798 -18.94 -4.23 -9.53
C CYS A 798 -20.12 -3.29 -9.80
N GLN A 799 -20.87 -3.54 -10.88
CA GLN A 799 -22.20 -2.98 -11.01
C GLN A 799 -23.27 -4.05 -10.66
N PRO A 800 -24.07 -3.84 -9.60
CA PRO A 800 -25.15 -4.74 -9.22
C PRO A 800 -26.11 -5.04 -10.39
N GLY A 801 -26.31 -6.32 -10.69
CA GLY A 801 -27.21 -6.77 -11.76
C GLY A 801 -26.67 -6.67 -13.20
N VAL A 802 -25.50 -6.06 -13.41
CA VAL A 802 -24.80 -6.00 -14.71
C VAL A 802 -23.59 -6.93 -14.72
N GLY A 803 -22.85 -7.01 -13.61
CA GLY A 803 -21.64 -7.83 -13.47
C GLY A 803 -20.37 -6.99 -13.36
N CYS A 804 -19.22 -7.57 -13.72
CA CYS A 804 -17.93 -6.90 -13.65
C CYS A 804 -17.84 -5.75 -14.64
N MET A 805 -17.35 -4.61 -14.17
CA MET A 805 -16.94 -3.49 -14.99
C MET A 805 -15.50 -3.16 -14.66
N ASN A 806 -14.62 -3.39 -15.62
CA ASN A 806 -13.21 -3.05 -15.49
C ASN A 806 -13.07 -1.71 -16.21
N VAL A 807 -13.22 -0.64 -15.43
CA VAL A 807 -13.11 0.71 -15.96
C VAL A 807 -11.63 1.03 -16.03
N PRO A 808 -11.07 1.47 -17.17
CA PRO A 808 -9.70 1.99 -17.18
C PRO A 808 -9.58 2.99 -16.03
N ASN A 809 -8.63 2.79 -15.13
CA ASN A 809 -8.35 3.71 -14.03
C ASN A 809 -7.46 4.83 -14.59
N PRO A 810 -7.96 6.04 -14.91
CA PRO A 810 -7.17 7.04 -15.61
C PRO A 810 -6.85 8.27 -14.72
N PRO A 811 -5.60 8.75 -14.68
CA PRO A 811 -4.38 8.05 -15.07
C PRO A 811 -3.35 8.01 -13.95
N CYS A 812 -2.32 7.20 -14.20
CA CYS A 812 -0.98 7.25 -13.64
C CYS A 812 -0.27 8.60 -13.81
N ASP A 813 -1.03 9.67 -13.93
CA ASP A 813 -0.58 11.05 -14.12
C ASP A 813 -0.03 11.55 -12.80
N ASP A 814 1.29 11.65 -12.74
CA ASP A 814 2.01 12.19 -11.59
C ASP A 814 2.09 13.73 -11.63
N GLY A 815 1.41 14.37 -12.58
CA GLY A 815 1.42 15.80 -12.78
C GLY A 815 2.77 16.34 -13.29
N ASN A 816 3.69 15.47 -13.71
CA ASN A 816 4.98 15.88 -14.24
C ASN A 816 4.92 15.94 -15.79
N PRO A 817 5.02 17.14 -16.40
CA PRO A 817 5.00 17.27 -17.86
C PRO A 817 6.20 16.60 -18.55
N CYS A 818 7.22 16.22 -17.78
CA CYS A 818 8.44 15.57 -18.25
C CYS A 818 8.43 14.05 -18.21
N THR A 819 7.28 13.47 -17.92
CA THR A 819 7.05 12.04 -18.03
C THR A 819 5.85 11.78 -18.93
N ASP A 820 5.95 10.73 -19.74
CA ASP A 820 4.83 10.15 -20.45
C ASP A 820 4.26 9.03 -19.56
N ASP A 821 3.06 9.26 -19.06
CA ASP A 821 2.39 8.37 -18.13
C ASP A 821 1.69 7.26 -18.90
N SER A 822 2.05 6.02 -18.57
CA SER A 822 1.40 4.84 -19.12
C SER A 822 1.09 3.87 -18.02
N CYS A 823 0.07 3.05 -18.20
CA CYS A 823 -0.24 1.99 -17.26
C CYS A 823 0.03 0.63 -17.92
N ASP A 824 0.97 -0.12 -17.35
CA ASP A 824 1.28 -1.49 -17.70
C ASP A 824 0.34 -2.44 -16.93
N PRO A 825 -0.42 -3.33 -17.60
CA PRO A 825 -1.41 -4.18 -16.96
C PRO A 825 -0.90 -5.12 -15.85
N VAL A 826 0.41 -5.33 -15.74
CA VAL A 826 1.04 -6.20 -14.74
C VAL A 826 1.90 -5.38 -13.75
N ARG A 827 2.56 -4.34 -14.23
CA ARG A 827 3.51 -3.51 -13.45
C ARG A 827 2.90 -2.25 -12.87
N GLY A 828 1.68 -1.89 -13.25
CA GLY A 828 1.00 -0.69 -12.77
C GLY A 828 1.46 0.55 -13.51
N CYS A 829 1.51 1.67 -12.81
CA CYS A 829 1.95 2.94 -13.39
C CYS A 829 3.41 2.91 -13.81
N VAL A 830 3.65 3.25 -15.07
CA VAL A 830 4.97 3.34 -15.69
C VAL A 830 5.13 4.74 -16.27
N GLN A 831 6.06 5.48 -15.66
CA GLN A 831 6.42 6.84 -16.06
C GLN A 831 7.67 6.78 -16.93
N THR A 832 7.60 7.32 -18.15
CA THR A 832 8.74 7.32 -19.06
C THR A 832 9.22 8.74 -19.30
N ASN A 833 10.47 9.05 -18.96
CA ASN A 833 11.03 10.39 -19.17
C ASN A 833 10.92 10.79 -20.65
N ASN A 834 10.30 11.94 -20.91
CA ASN A 834 10.18 12.48 -22.27
C ASN A 834 11.16 13.64 -22.47
N THR A 835 11.18 14.18 -23.70
CA THR A 835 11.96 15.39 -24.05
C THR A 835 11.04 16.49 -24.57
N ALA A 836 9.81 16.54 -24.07
CA ALA A 836 8.83 17.53 -24.46
C ALA A 836 9.23 18.93 -23.95
N ALA A 837 8.53 19.95 -24.46
CA ALA A 837 8.62 21.29 -23.90
C ALA A 837 7.91 21.32 -22.54
N CYS A 838 8.50 22.01 -21.57
CA CYS A 838 7.95 22.22 -20.24
C CYS A 838 8.15 23.68 -19.83
N ASP A 839 7.75 24.02 -18.61
CA ASP A 839 7.97 25.34 -18.01
C ASP A 839 8.49 25.11 -16.59
N ASP A 840 9.69 25.61 -16.30
CA ASP A 840 10.30 25.47 -14.97
C ASP A 840 9.83 26.57 -13.99
N GLY A 841 8.92 27.44 -14.43
CA GLY A 841 8.34 28.53 -13.66
C GLY A 841 9.25 29.74 -13.51
N SER A 842 10.43 29.75 -14.14
CA SER A 842 11.35 30.88 -14.12
C SER A 842 11.15 31.78 -15.34
N ALA A 843 10.97 33.08 -15.10
CA ALA A 843 10.91 34.08 -16.17
C ALA A 843 12.26 34.34 -16.88
N CYS A 844 13.32 33.66 -16.44
CA CYS A 844 14.70 33.83 -16.91
C CYS A 844 15.22 32.68 -17.76
N THR A 845 14.33 31.79 -18.15
CA THR A 845 14.58 30.62 -18.97
C THR A 845 13.53 30.66 -20.08
N THR A 846 13.94 30.37 -21.32
CA THR A 846 13.02 30.34 -22.47
C THR A 846 13.21 29.05 -23.24
N ALA A 847 12.10 28.47 -23.70
CA ALA A 847 12.07 27.19 -24.41
C ALA A 847 12.62 26.02 -23.58
N ASP A 848 12.09 25.85 -22.37
CA ASP A 848 12.50 24.79 -21.45
C ASP A 848 12.11 23.41 -21.99
N THR A 849 12.94 22.43 -21.69
CA THR A 849 12.78 21.06 -22.21
C THR A 849 13.00 20.03 -21.12
N CYS A 850 12.27 18.94 -21.24
CA CYS A 850 12.40 17.82 -20.34
C CYS A 850 13.71 17.07 -20.60
N ALA A 851 14.45 16.79 -19.53
CA ALA A 851 15.62 15.93 -19.58
C ALA A 851 15.73 15.14 -18.27
N GLY A 852 15.80 13.81 -18.37
CA GLY A 852 15.94 12.95 -17.19
C GLY A 852 14.72 12.93 -16.26
N GLY A 853 13.53 13.28 -16.75
CA GLY A 853 12.28 13.29 -15.96
C GLY A 853 12.07 14.57 -15.16
N SER A 854 12.85 15.62 -15.42
CA SER A 854 12.69 16.94 -14.83
C SER A 854 12.72 18.01 -15.91
N CYS A 855 12.03 19.12 -15.66
CA CYS A 855 12.06 20.26 -16.56
C CYS A 855 13.41 20.98 -16.42
N VAL A 856 14.11 21.16 -17.53
CA VAL A 856 15.41 21.84 -17.58
C VAL A 856 15.26 23.13 -18.36
N GLY A 857 15.54 24.24 -17.67
CA GLY A 857 15.48 25.59 -18.21
C GLY A 857 16.32 25.79 -19.46
N GLY A 858 15.73 26.41 -20.49
CA GLY A 858 16.41 26.76 -21.74
C GLY A 858 17.28 28.02 -21.61
N PRO A 859 17.85 28.52 -22.71
CA PRO A 859 18.71 29.70 -22.68
C PRO A 859 17.96 30.94 -22.15
N PRO A 860 18.63 31.82 -21.38
CA PRO A 860 18.01 33.00 -20.81
C PRO A 860 17.56 34.00 -21.89
N PRO A 861 16.47 34.75 -21.66
CA PRO A 861 16.07 35.82 -22.55
C PRO A 861 17.14 36.92 -22.58
N ASP A 862 17.35 37.52 -23.76
CA ASP A 862 18.29 38.64 -23.91
C ASP A 862 17.71 39.89 -23.22
N CYS A 863 18.19 40.16 -22.01
CA CYS A 863 17.75 41.30 -21.20
C CYS A 863 18.48 42.60 -21.51
N ASN A 864 19.21 42.71 -22.62
CA ASN A 864 19.97 43.91 -22.95
C ASN A 864 19.06 45.07 -23.41
N ASP A 865 19.04 46.20 -22.67
CA ASP A 865 18.24 47.38 -23.03
C ASP A 865 18.91 48.34 -24.02
N GLY A 866 20.12 47.99 -24.48
CA GLY A 866 20.90 48.79 -25.43
C GLY A 866 21.51 50.07 -24.82
N ASN A 867 21.46 50.24 -23.49
CA ASN A 867 22.08 51.36 -22.80
C ASN A 867 23.37 50.91 -22.08
N SER A 868 24.52 51.37 -22.55
CA SER A 868 25.82 51.04 -21.94
C SER A 868 26.02 51.57 -20.51
N CYS A 869 25.06 52.31 -19.97
CA CYS A 869 25.06 52.85 -18.61
C CYS A 869 24.06 52.13 -17.67
N THR A 870 23.54 50.97 -18.06
CA THR A 870 22.71 50.07 -17.23
C THR A 870 23.36 48.67 -17.18
N ALA A 871 23.17 47.98 -16.05
CA ALA A 871 23.53 46.57 -15.87
C ALA A 871 22.25 45.76 -16.01
N ASP A 872 22.22 44.93 -17.04
CA ASP A 872 21.10 44.07 -17.39
C ASP A 872 21.25 42.73 -16.67
N GLY A 873 20.18 42.29 -16.00
CA GLY A 873 20.11 41.01 -15.31
C GLY A 873 18.70 40.46 -15.35
N CYS A 874 18.54 39.16 -15.10
CA CYS A 874 17.23 38.55 -15.10
C CYS A 874 16.88 38.04 -13.68
N ASP A 875 15.71 38.42 -13.19
CA ASP A 875 15.14 37.97 -11.92
C ASP A 875 14.13 36.84 -12.17
N PRO A 876 14.29 35.64 -11.57
CA PRO A 876 13.45 34.47 -11.86
C PRO A 876 11.95 34.67 -11.64
N ALA A 877 11.55 35.62 -10.78
CA ALA A 877 10.14 35.89 -10.49
C ALA A 877 9.52 37.02 -11.34
N SER A 878 10.35 37.94 -11.87
CA SER A 878 9.87 39.17 -12.53
C SER A 878 10.44 39.42 -13.94
N GLY A 879 11.38 38.61 -14.42
CA GLY A 879 11.97 38.69 -15.75
C GLY A 879 13.14 39.69 -15.84
N CYS A 880 13.33 40.32 -16.99
CA CYS A 880 14.44 41.23 -17.21
C CYS A 880 14.39 42.48 -16.31
N THR A 881 15.54 42.82 -15.72
CA THR A 881 15.75 43.97 -14.85
C THR A 881 16.95 44.78 -15.34
N HIS A 882 16.86 46.12 -15.26
CA HIS A 882 17.90 47.03 -15.74
C HIS A 882 18.29 47.99 -14.62
N THR A 883 19.52 47.88 -14.11
CA THR A 883 19.99 48.69 -12.97
C THR A 883 21.00 49.74 -13.42
N THR A 884 20.79 51.01 -13.12
CA THR A 884 21.68 52.10 -13.56
C THR A 884 23.11 51.95 -13.00
N LEU A 885 24.11 51.98 -13.87
CA LEU A 885 25.54 51.95 -13.52
C LEU A 885 25.99 53.29 -12.93
N ALA A 886 27.01 53.25 -12.07
CA ALA A 886 27.53 54.43 -11.39
C ALA A 886 28.14 55.45 -12.38
N ASP A 887 28.06 56.73 -12.03
CA ASP A 887 28.69 57.81 -12.79
C ASP A 887 30.20 57.54 -12.98
N LEU A 888 30.71 57.87 -14.17
CA LEU A 888 32.07 57.62 -14.69
C LEU A 888 32.34 56.20 -15.22
N THR A 889 31.32 55.34 -15.30
CA THR A 889 31.42 54.06 -16.03
C THR A 889 31.61 54.34 -17.53
N ALA A 890 32.51 53.65 -18.21
CA ALA A 890 32.82 53.91 -19.62
C ALA A 890 31.65 53.55 -20.56
N CYS A 891 31.43 54.34 -21.61
CA CYS A 891 30.33 54.18 -22.58
C CYS A 891 30.68 54.81 -23.95
N GLU A 892 29.88 54.58 -25.00
CA GLU A 892 30.10 55.16 -26.34
C GLU A 892 29.00 56.16 -26.76
N ASP A 893 29.38 57.29 -27.39
CA ASP A 893 28.53 58.49 -27.55
C ASP A 893 28.19 58.88 -29.02
N GLY A 894 28.53 58.04 -30.00
CA GLY A 894 28.12 58.23 -31.40
C GLY A 894 28.82 59.37 -32.17
N ASN A 895 29.87 59.99 -31.63
CA ASN A 895 30.75 60.91 -32.37
C ASN A 895 31.97 60.18 -32.96
N LEU A 896 31.96 59.95 -34.27
CA LEU A 896 32.94 59.13 -35.00
C LEU A 896 34.32 59.79 -35.21
N CYS A 897 34.67 60.82 -34.45
CA CYS A 897 36.04 61.33 -34.38
C CYS A 897 36.54 61.38 -32.93
N THR A 898 35.92 60.70 -31.96
CA THR A 898 36.38 60.62 -30.56
C THR A 898 36.40 59.20 -29.96
N GLN A 899 37.29 58.90 -29.01
CA GLN A 899 37.73 57.55 -28.59
C GLN A 899 37.26 57.11 -27.18
N SER A 900 36.55 57.92 -26.37
CA SER A 900 36.02 57.45 -25.08
C SER A 900 34.88 58.32 -24.54
N GLY A 901 33.80 57.71 -24.06
CA GLY A 901 32.74 58.35 -23.27
C GLY A 901 32.60 57.81 -21.85
N ALA A 902 31.95 58.58 -20.98
CA ALA A 902 31.68 58.22 -19.59
C ALA A 902 30.22 58.51 -19.19
N CYS A 903 29.60 57.62 -18.42
CA CYS A 903 28.22 57.72 -17.96
C CYS A 903 28.09 58.84 -16.92
N LEU A 904 27.08 59.70 -17.06
CA LEU A 904 26.70 60.69 -16.05
C LEU A 904 25.18 60.79 -16.00
N GLY A 905 24.56 60.40 -14.88
CA GLY A 905 23.11 60.38 -14.71
C GLY A 905 22.40 59.38 -15.64
N GLY A 906 23.05 58.27 -15.99
CA GLY A 906 22.51 57.24 -16.89
C GLY A 906 22.60 57.57 -18.40
N THR A 907 23.42 58.55 -18.80
CA THR A 907 23.63 58.94 -20.21
C THR A 907 25.11 59.14 -20.54
N CYS A 908 25.55 58.77 -21.75
CA CYS A 908 26.95 58.79 -22.18
C CYS A 908 27.43 60.13 -22.78
N ILE A 909 28.67 60.57 -22.47
CA ILE A 909 29.30 61.81 -22.98
C ILE A 909 30.79 61.60 -23.37
N GLY A 910 31.22 61.93 -24.61
CA GLY A 910 32.54 61.59 -25.18
C GLY A 910 33.68 62.63 -25.19
N SER A 911 34.91 62.11 -25.34
CA SER A 911 36.23 62.77 -25.33
C SER A 911 37.30 61.96 -26.13
N ASN A 912 38.47 62.57 -26.46
CA ASN A 912 39.67 62.04 -27.18
C ASN A 912 39.62 61.85 -28.72
N PRO A 913 40.28 62.68 -29.57
CA PRO A 913 40.09 62.64 -31.03
C PRO A 913 40.77 61.49 -31.84
N ILE A 914 40.18 61.08 -32.97
CA ILE A 914 40.60 59.95 -33.85
C ILE A 914 41.91 60.19 -34.63
N VAL A 915 42.73 59.13 -34.69
CA VAL A 915 43.92 58.96 -35.55
C VAL A 915 43.60 57.90 -36.62
N CYS A 916 43.95 58.19 -37.86
CA CYS A 916 43.59 57.37 -39.01
C CYS A 916 44.35 56.07 -39.18
N THR A 917 43.78 55.16 -39.96
CA THR A 917 44.31 53.82 -40.28
C THR A 917 44.22 53.49 -41.77
N ALA A 918 44.92 52.41 -42.17
CA ALA A 918 45.13 51.95 -43.54
C ALA A 918 43.86 51.50 -44.30
N GLN A 919 43.84 51.66 -45.65
CA GLN A 919 42.92 51.10 -46.67
C GLN A 919 42.03 49.94 -46.32
N ASP A 920 42.78 48.88 -46.19
CA ASP A 920 42.48 47.50 -46.29
C ASP A 920 43.80 46.82 -45.96
N GLN A 921 43.79 45.50 -45.91
CA GLN A 921 44.92 44.70 -45.47
C GLN A 921 46.12 44.75 -46.43
N CYS A 922 45.97 45.37 -47.61
CA CYS A 922 47.00 45.59 -48.62
C CYS A 922 47.44 47.06 -48.75
N HIS A 923 47.14 47.91 -47.76
CA HIS A 923 47.52 49.33 -47.71
C HIS A 923 48.04 49.74 -46.30
N VAL A 924 48.59 50.94 -46.16
CA VAL A 924 49.15 51.54 -44.93
C VAL A 924 48.48 52.89 -44.59
N ILE A 925 48.68 53.41 -43.37
CA ILE A 925 47.91 54.48 -42.70
C ILE A 925 48.02 55.89 -43.32
N GLY A 926 46.92 56.68 -43.41
CA GLY A 926 46.92 58.15 -43.67
C GLY A 926 46.14 59.05 -42.68
N VAL A 927 45.41 60.13 -43.08
CA VAL A 927 44.92 61.26 -42.19
C VAL A 927 43.42 61.62 -42.35
N CYS A 928 42.70 62.08 -41.28
CA CYS A 928 41.21 62.09 -41.10
C CYS A 928 40.50 63.41 -41.44
N ASP A 929 39.31 63.34 -42.05
CA ASP A 929 38.39 64.46 -42.33
C ASP A 929 37.25 64.60 -41.28
N PRO A 930 37.16 65.71 -40.51
CA PRO A 930 36.22 65.87 -39.40
C PRO A 930 34.72 66.03 -39.73
N ALA A 931 34.31 66.17 -40.99
CA ALA A 931 32.89 66.21 -41.35
C ALA A 931 32.31 64.84 -41.75
N SER A 932 33.17 63.84 -41.99
CA SER A 932 32.79 62.50 -42.47
C SER A 932 33.49 61.34 -41.75
N GLY A 933 34.55 61.61 -40.97
CA GLY A 933 35.35 60.59 -40.27
C GLY A 933 36.34 59.82 -41.16
N VAL A 934 36.58 60.23 -42.41
CA VAL A 934 37.28 59.40 -43.43
C VAL A 934 38.79 59.73 -43.56
N CYS A 935 39.63 58.69 -43.73
CA CYS A 935 41.10 58.70 -43.78
C CYS A 935 41.71 58.42 -45.19
N SER A 936 42.89 58.98 -45.54
CA SER A 936 43.62 58.70 -46.81
C SER A 936 44.54 57.44 -46.77
N ASN A 937 44.93 56.78 -47.89
CA ASN A 937 45.71 55.51 -47.84
C ASN A 937 46.64 55.06 -49.03
N PRO A 938 47.94 54.70 -48.80
CA PRO A 938 48.90 54.11 -49.76
C PRO A 938 49.09 52.56 -49.67
N ALA A 939 49.61 51.84 -50.69
CA ALA A 939 49.69 50.35 -50.75
C ALA A 939 50.83 49.66 -49.94
N ALA A 940 50.59 48.43 -49.46
CA ALA A 940 51.48 47.56 -48.65
C ALA A 940 52.21 46.46 -49.47
N SER A 941 53.21 45.80 -48.88
CA SER A 941 54.11 44.83 -49.55
C SER A 941 53.50 43.45 -49.83
N ASP A 942 53.87 42.84 -50.96
CA ASP A 942 53.35 41.54 -51.42
C ASP A 942 53.56 40.39 -50.41
N GLY A 943 52.51 39.59 -50.17
CA GLY A 943 52.50 38.42 -49.28
C GLY A 943 51.86 38.64 -47.89
N VAL A 944 51.40 39.85 -47.57
CA VAL A 944 50.63 40.13 -46.34
C VAL A 944 49.22 39.54 -46.47
N SER A 945 48.69 38.92 -45.41
CA SER A 945 47.36 38.30 -45.40
C SER A 945 46.26 39.34 -45.56
N CYS A 946 45.30 39.08 -46.44
CA CYS A 946 44.15 39.95 -46.69
C CYS A 946 42.86 39.14 -46.89
N ASN A 947 41.72 39.78 -47.21
CA ASN A 947 40.46 39.15 -47.56
C ASN A 947 39.86 39.84 -48.82
N ASP A 948 39.58 39.09 -49.88
CA ASP A 948 39.15 39.63 -51.17
C ASP A 948 37.62 39.77 -51.34
N SER A 949 36.86 39.56 -50.25
CA SER A 949 35.39 39.59 -50.20
C SER A 949 34.69 38.56 -51.09
N ASN A 950 35.42 37.58 -51.63
CA ASN A 950 34.84 36.35 -52.16
C ASN A 950 34.68 35.35 -51.02
N ALA A 951 33.45 35.09 -50.59
CA ALA A 951 33.17 34.17 -49.48
C ALA A 951 33.55 32.70 -49.79
N CYS A 952 34.00 32.40 -51.02
CA CYS A 952 34.38 31.07 -51.47
C CYS A 952 35.91 30.85 -51.50
N THR A 953 36.73 31.69 -50.87
CA THR A 953 38.19 31.51 -50.68
C THR A 953 38.56 31.68 -49.20
N GLN A 954 39.47 30.83 -48.69
CA GLN A 954 39.73 30.73 -47.25
C GLN A 954 41.12 31.26 -46.82
N SER A 955 41.99 31.69 -47.75
CA SER A 955 43.32 32.21 -47.43
C SER A 955 43.82 33.19 -48.49
N ASP A 956 43.66 34.49 -48.25
CA ASP A 956 43.97 35.51 -49.25
C ASP A 956 45.24 36.30 -48.87
N THR A 957 46.03 36.68 -49.88
CA THR A 957 47.28 37.45 -49.69
C THR A 957 47.42 38.59 -50.71
N CYS A 958 48.03 39.68 -50.27
CA CYS A 958 48.20 40.90 -51.05
C CYS A 958 49.23 40.73 -52.15
N GLN A 959 48.89 41.15 -53.37
CA GLN A 959 49.84 41.23 -54.48
C GLN A 959 49.61 42.53 -55.27
N ALA A 960 50.63 43.38 -55.34
CA ALA A 960 50.64 44.69 -55.98
C ALA A 960 49.49 45.63 -55.54
N GLY A 961 49.16 45.63 -54.24
CA GLY A 961 48.11 46.48 -53.65
C GLY A 961 46.68 45.98 -53.87
N ALA A 962 46.49 44.76 -54.36
CA ALA A 962 45.19 44.10 -54.45
C ALA A 962 45.20 42.76 -53.69
N CYS A 963 44.11 42.43 -53.02
CA CYS A 963 43.98 41.17 -52.32
C CYS A 963 43.64 40.04 -53.31
N THR A 964 44.38 38.94 -53.28
CA THR A 964 44.16 37.78 -54.15
C THR A 964 43.91 36.53 -53.34
N GLY A 965 42.74 35.90 -53.52
CA GLY A 965 42.35 34.71 -52.79
C GLY A 965 42.94 33.40 -53.28
N SER A 966 43.29 32.55 -52.32
CA SER A 966 43.76 31.19 -52.57
C SER A 966 43.11 30.20 -51.60
N ASN A 967 43.03 28.93 -52.01
CA ASN A 967 42.34 27.83 -51.30
C ASN A 967 40.78 27.96 -51.32
N PRO A 968 40.11 27.42 -52.36
CA PRO A 968 38.68 27.60 -52.58
C PRO A 968 37.79 26.75 -51.65
N VAL A 969 36.63 27.29 -51.25
CA VAL A 969 35.55 26.61 -50.53
C VAL A 969 35.01 25.47 -51.40
N VAL A 970 35.12 24.25 -50.87
CA VAL A 970 34.58 23.04 -51.50
C VAL A 970 33.17 22.82 -50.97
N CYS A 971 32.16 23.08 -51.80
CA CYS A 971 30.78 22.75 -51.52
C CYS A 971 30.54 21.25 -51.66
N ALA A 972 30.80 20.50 -50.59
CA ALA A 972 30.46 19.09 -50.52
C ALA A 972 28.94 18.91 -50.70
N PRO A 973 28.49 17.89 -51.46
CA PRO A 973 27.07 17.68 -51.71
C PRO A 973 26.30 17.49 -50.38
N PRO A 974 25.12 18.13 -50.22
CA PRO A 974 24.38 18.19 -48.96
C PRO A 974 23.80 16.82 -48.56
N ASP A 975 23.59 15.96 -49.54
CA ASP A 975 23.12 14.60 -49.37
C ASP A 975 23.68 13.71 -50.49
N GLN A 976 23.34 12.42 -50.44
CA GLN A 976 23.88 11.43 -51.37
C GLN A 976 23.33 11.58 -52.80
N CYS A 977 22.25 12.35 -53.00
CA CYS A 977 21.52 12.52 -54.25
C CYS A 977 21.78 13.83 -54.99
N HIS A 978 22.67 14.66 -54.49
CA HIS A 978 23.12 15.87 -55.16
C HIS A 978 24.61 15.80 -55.50
N GLU A 979 24.99 16.40 -56.62
CA GLU A 979 26.41 16.57 -56.99
C GLU A 979 27.06 17.66 -56.13
N ALA A 980 28.40 17.66 -56.07
CA ALA A 980 29.14 18.71 -55.40
C ALA A 980 28.75 20.10 -55.96
N GLY A 981 28.45 21.03 -55.06
CA GLY A 981 27.83 22.30 -55.42
C GLY A 981 28.81 23.33 -55.94
N VAL A 982 28.26 24.41 -56.50
CA VAL A 982 29.03 25.60 -56.89
C VAL A 982 28.69 26.72 -55.90
N CYS A 983 29.73 27.27 -55.26
CA CYS A 983 29.63 28.36 -54.30
C CYS A 983 29.33 29.68 -55.02
N ASP A 984 28.27 30.39 -54.61
CA ASP A 984 27.98 31.74 -55.11
C ASP A 984 28.97 32.74 -54.50
N PRO A 985 29.82 33.40 -55.31
CA PRO A 985 30.88 34.26 -54.81
C PRO A 985 30.40 35.54 -54.10
N ALA A 986 29.13 35.93 -54.22
CA ALA A 986 28.59 37.13 -53.58
C ALA A 986 27.99 36.88 -52.18
N THR A 987 27.56 35.65 -51.89
CA THR A 987 26.85 35.30 -50.63
C THR A 987 27.49 34.14 -49.87
N GLY A 988 28.41 33.39 -50.47
CA GLY A 988 29.05 32.20 -49.88
C GLY A 988 28.15 30.96 -49.81
N THR A 989 26.95 31.02 -50.39
CA THR A 989 25.98 29.91 -50.37
C THR A 989 26.18 28.96 -51.54
N CYS A 990 26.21 27.66 -51.25
CA CYS A 990 26.37 26.61 -52.26
C CYS A 990 25.05 26.26 -52.96
N THR A 991 25.05 26.16 -54.28
CA THR A 991 23.92 25.62 -55.06
C THR A 991 24.25 24.24 -55.62
N PHE A 992 23.32 23.29 -55.47
CA PHE A 992 23.56 21.86 -55.75
C PHE A 992 22.63 21.34 -56.84
N ALA A 993 23.20 20.68 -57.85
CA ALA A 993 22.43 20.03 -58.90
C ALA A 993 22.09 18.58 -58.49
N PRO A 994 20.86 18.08 -58.75
CA PRO A 994 20.51 16.70 -58.44
C PRO A 994 21.29 15.72 -59.34
N LYS A 995 21.76 14.61 -58.75
CA LYS A 995 22.36 13.48 -59.46
C LYS A 995 21.34 12.82 -60.37
N VAL A 996 21.82 12.14 -61.41
CA VAL A 996 20.96 11.44 -62.38
C VAL A 996 20.06 10.43 -61.67
N ASP A 997 18.78 10.41 -62.06
CA ASP A 997 17.80 9.47 -61.51
C ASP A 997 18.29 8.02 -61.64
N GLY A 998 18.21 7.26 -60.54
CA GLY A 998 18.73 5.89 -60.46
C GLY A 998 20.12 5.75 -59.82
N THR A 999 20.75 6.86 -59.43
CA THR A 999 22.02 6.82 -58.67
C THR A 999 21.78 6.29 -57.25
N SER A 1000 22.62 5.37 -56.76
CA SER A 1000 22.46 4.74 -55.44
C SER A 1000 22.64 5.74 -54.29
N CYS A 1001 21.72 5.72 -53.34
CA CYS A 1001 21.75 6.54 -52.12
C CYS A 1001 21.27 5.69 -50.93
N THR A 1002 21.11 6.30 -49.75
CA THR A 1002 20.37 5.73 -48.62
C THR A 1002 19.45 6.77 -48.02
N ASP A 1003 18.19 6.41 -47.79
CA ASP A 1003 17.17 7.30 -47.23
C ASP A 1003 17.09 7.25 -45.70
N GLY A 1004 18.01 6.51 -45.07
CA GLY A 1004 18.05 6.32 -43.61
C GLY A 1004 17.02 5.32 -43.09
N ASN A 1005 16.22 4.70 -43.98
CA ASN A 1005 15.30 3.64 -43.63
C ASN A 1005 15.92 2.28 -43.96
N ALA A 1006 16.35 1.55 -42.93
CA ALA A 1006 16.97 0.23 -43.11
C ALA A 1006 15.98 -0.87 -43.59
N CYS A 1007 14.71 -0.51 -43.82
CA CYS A 1007 13.66 -1.40 -44.34
C CYS A 1007 13.42 -1.27 -45.85
N THR A 1008 14.26 -0.55 -46.59
CA THR A 1008 14.31 -0.55 -48.05
C THR A 1008 15.68 -1.04 -48.51
N GLN A 1009 15.70 -1.93 -49.52
CA GLN A 1009 16.92 -2.67 -49.88
C GLN A 1009 17.69 -2.06 -51.05
N THR A 1010 17.09 -1.12 -51.77
CA THR A 1010 17.71 -0.44 -52.92
C THR A 1010 17.16 0.97 -53.01
N ASP A 1011 17.89 1.92 -52.44
CA ASP A 1011 17.50 3.32 -52.48
C ASP A 1011 18.21 4.01 -53.66
N THR A 1012 17.43 4.73 -54.46
CA THR A 1012 17.94 5.45 -55.61
C THR A 1012 17.40 6.86 -55.63
N CYS A 1013 18.22 7.79 -56.09
CA CYS A 1013 17.85 9.18 -56.23
C CYS A 1013 16.81 9.34 -57.32
N GLN A 1014 15.73 10.06 -57.04
CA GLN A 1014 14.70 10.40 -58.01
C GLN A 1014 14.28 11.86 -57.82
N ALA A 1015 14.51 12.68 -58.85
CA ALA A 1015 14.33 14.13 -58.84
C ALA A 1015 15.01 14.85 -57.65
N GLY A 1016 16.20 14.37 -57.26
CA GLY A 1016 17.00 14.96 -56.17
C GLY A 1016 16.65 14.46 -54.77
N VAL A 1017 15.66 13.59 -54.60
CA VAL A 1017 15.32 12.99 -53.29
C VAL A 1017 15.70 11.52 -53.31
N CYS A 1018 16.33 11.03 -52.23
CA CYS A 1018 16.59 9.61 -52.09
C CYS A 1018 15.27 8.87 -51.81
N THR A 1019 14.85 8.01 -52.72
CA THR A 1019 13.61 7.23 -52.59
C THR A 1019 13.95 5.76 -52.44
N GLY A 1020 13.57 5.17 -51.31
CA GLY A 1020 13.74 3.74 -51.06
C GLY A 1020 12.79 2.87 -51.87
N ALA A 1021 13.34 1.84 -52.52
CA ALA A 1021 12.60 0.83 -53.27
C ALA A 1021 13.04 -0.59 -52.86
N ASN A 1022 12.20 -1.60 -53.15
CA ASN A 1022 12.30 -2.98 -52.63
C ASN A 1022 12.23 -3.04 -51.09
N PRO A 1023 11.03 -2.91 -50.51
CA PRO A 1023 10.84 -3.00 -49.07
C PRO A 1023 11.27 -4.38 -48.53
N VAL A 1024 11.87 -4.40 -47.34
CA VAL A 1024 12.17 -5.61 -46.57
C VAL A 1024 10.86 -6.31 -46.25
N VAL A 1025 10.67 -7.49 -46.84
CA VAL A 1025 9.49 -8.33 -46.60
C VAL A 1025 9.78 -9.20 -45.38
N CYS A 1026 9.20 -8.82 -44.24
CA CYS A 1026 9.30 -9.58 -43.00
C CYS A 1026 8.37 -10.80 -43.05
N SER A 1027 8.88 -11.93 -43.52
CA SER A 1027 8.19 -13.21 -43.40
C SER A 1027 8.04 -13.62 -41.94
N ALA A 1028 6.97 -14.36 -41.63
CA ALA A 1028 6.79 -14.98 -40.32
C ALA A 1028 8.06 -15.74 -39.90
N LEU A 1029 8.56 -15.48 -38.69
CA LEU A 1029 9.78 -16.09 -38.16
C LEU A 1029 9.70 -17.63 -38.17
N ASP A 1030 8.56 -18.16 -37.73
CA ASP A 1030 8.26 -19.58 -37.69
C ASP A 1030 6.73 -19.80 -37.74
N GLN A 1031 6.28 -21.02 -37.44
CA GLN A 1031 4.86 -21.39 -37.51
C GLN A 1031 3.97 -20.66 -36.50
N CYS A 1032 4.55 -20.10 -35.43
CA CYS A 1032 3.89 -19.41 -34.34
C CYS A 1032 3.97 -17.90 -34.38
N HIS A 1033 4.57 -17.34 -35.42
CA HIS A 1033 4.62 -15.91 -35.65
C HIS A 1033 3.89 -15.54 -36.94
N VAL A 1034 3.32 -14.33 -36.98
CA VAL A 1034 2.83 -13.75 -38.24
C VAL A 1034 3.95 -12.97 -38.93
N ALA A 1035 3.74 -12.64 -40.20
CA ALA A 1035 4.64 -11.73 -40.92
C ALA A 1035 4.71 -10.40 -40.16
N GLY A 1036 5.93 -9.99 -39.80
CA GLY A 1036 6.17 -8.78 -39.02
C GLY A 1036 6.17 -7.51 -39.86
N THR A 1037 6.47 -6.41 -39.18
CA THR A 1037 6.76 -5.11 -39.77
C THR A 1037 8.21 -4.75 -39.49
N CYS A 1038 8.91 -4.20 -40.48
CA CYS A 1038 10.29 -3.81 -40.33
C CYS A 1038 10.40 -2.47 -39.60
N ASP A 1039 11.28 -2.37 -38.60
CA ASP A 1039 11.61 -1.13 -37.89
C ASP A 1039 12.54 -0.24 -38.75
N PRO A 1040 12.10 0.97 -39.15
CA PRO A 1040 12.85 1.84 -40.05
C PRO A 1040 14.25 2.23 -39.57
N ALA A 1041 14.49 2.29 -38.26
CA ALA A 1041 15.76 2.74 -37.70
C ALA A 1041 16.83 1.64 -37.66
N SER A 1042 16.42 0.37 -37.50
CA SER A 1042 17.34 -0.76 -37.30
C SER A 1042 17.33 -1.79 -38.44
N GLY A 1043 16.31 -1.77 -39.31
CA GLY A 1043 16.13 -2.75 -40.39
C GLY A 1043 15.69 -4.12 -39.87
N THR A 1044 15.35 -4.22 -38.58
CA THR A 1044 14.97 -5.47 -37.95
C THR A 1044 13.48 -5.71 -38.08
N CYS A 1045 13.10 -6.92 -38.43
CA CYS A 1045 11.71 -7.32 -38.53
C CYS A 1045 11.15 -7.63 -37.14
N SER A 1046 9.99 -7.05 -36.81
CA SER A 1046 9.24 -7.51 -35.65
C SER A 1046 8.78 -8.96 -35.85
N THR A 1047 8.55 -9.68 -34.76
CA THR A 1047 8.08 -11.07 -34.80
C THR A 1047 6.83 -11.21 -33.93
N PRO A 1048 5.66 -10.72 -34.39
CA PRO A 1048 4.45 -10.77 -33.61
C PRO A 1048 3.92 -12.20 -33.51
N ASN A 1049 3.48 -12.60 -32.33
CA ASN A 1049 2.94 -13.94 -32.08
C ASN A 1049 1.60 -14.13 -32.80
N LYS A 1050 1.35 -15.33 -33.34
CA LYS A 1050 -0.01 -15.78 -33.68
C LYS A 1050 -0.81 -15.97 -32.40
N ALA A 1051 -2.14 -15.89 -32.51
CA ALA A 1051 -3.04 -16.12 -31.39
C ALA A 1051 -2.77 -17.47 -30.72
N ASP A 1052 -2.80 -17.49 -29.39
CA ASP A 1052 -2.61 -18.70 -28.60
C ASP A 1052 -3.64 -19.77 -29.00
N GLY A 1053 -3.17 -21.01 -29.15
CA GLY A 1053 -3.97 -22.15 -29.64
C GLY A 1053 -3.88 -22.39 -31.15
N THR A 1054 -3.13 -21.57 -31.90
CA THR A 1054 -2.88 -21.85 -33.33
C THR A 1054 -2.03 -23.10 -33.49
N THR A 1055 -2.40 -24.01 -34.38
CA THR A 1055 -1.67 -25.27 -34.61
C THR A 1055 -0.27 -25.03 -35.16
N CYS A 1056 0.72 -25.70 -34.59
CA CYS A 1056 2.12 -25.68 -35.02
C CYS A 1056 2.72 -27.08 -34.87
N THR A 1057 4.01 -27.24 -35.16
CA THR A 1057 4.76 -28.42 -34.75
C THR A 1057 6.08 -28.04 -34.11
N ASP A 1058 6.39 -28.62 -32.95
CA ASP A 1058 7.65 -28.40 -32.22
C ASP A 1058 8.77 -29.33 -32.70
N GLY A 1059 8.50 -30.17 -33.71
CA GLY A 1059 9.43 -31.15 -34.26
C GLY A 1059 9.61 -32.40 -33.41
N ASN A 1060 8.85 -32.53 -32.31
CA ASN A 1060 8.84 -33.70 -31.44
C ASN A 1060 7.67 -34.61 -31.79
N ALA A 1061 7.94 -35.76 -32.42
CA ALA A 1061 6.90 -36.73 -32.79
C ALA A 1061 6.24 -37.43 -31.57
N CYS A 1062 6.68 -37.12 -30.34
CA CYS A 1062 6.09 -37.60 -29.10
C CYS A 1062 5.04 -36.66 -28.49
N THR A 1063 4.67 -35.56 -29.16
CA THR A 1063 3.52 -34.72 -28.84
C THR A 1063 2.55 -34.71 -30.02
N GLN A 1064 1.25 -34.75 -29.74
CA GLN A 1064 0.24 -35.05 -30.77
C GLN A 1064 -0.61 -33.84 -31.18
N SER A 1065 -0.53 -32.74 -30.45
CA SER A 1065 -1.31 -31.53 -30.73
C SER A 1065 -0.55 -30.31 -30.27
N ASP A 1066 0.44 -29.90 -31.04
CA ASP A 1066 1.28 -28.76 -30.70
C ASP A 1066 0.57 -27.45 -31.05
N THR A 1067 0.57 -26.51 -30.11
CA THR A 1067 -0.08 -25.22 -30.26
C THR A 1067 0.84 -24.10 -29.85
N CYS A 1068 0.74 -22.97 -30.55
CA CYS A 1068 1.46 -21.77 -30.22
C CYS A 1068 0.97 -21.22 -28.89
N GLN A 1069 1.89 -20.94 -27.98
CA GLN A 1069 1.61 -20.26 -26.73
C GLN A 1069 2.71 -19.23 -26.47
N ALA A 1070 2.33 -17.96 -26.41
CA ALA A 1070 3.25 -16.82 -26.28
C ALA A 1070 4.41 -16.85 -27.30
N GLY A 1071 4.10 -17.20 -28.56
CA GLY A 1071 5.08 -17.19 -29.66
C GLY A 1071 5.93 -18.44 -29.79
N THR A 1072 5.86 -19.38 -28.83
CA THR A 1072 6.60 -20.64 -28.91
C THR A 1072 5.65 -21.78 -29.26
N CYS A 1073 6.07 -22.68 -30.15
CA CYS A 1073 5.30 -23.90 -30.38
C CYS A 1073 5.47 -24.84 -29.19
N THR A 1074 4.38 -25.08 -28.47
CA THR A 1074 4.38 -25.95 -27.28
C THR A 1074 3.67 -27.25 -27.61
N GLY A 1075 4.39 -28.36 -27.46
CA GLY A 1075 3.81 -29.69 -27.67
C GLY A 1075 2.88 -30.10 -26.53
N ALA A 1076 1.62 -30.40 -26.86
CA ALA A 1076 0.62 -30.92 -25.93
C ALA A 1076 0.17 -32.34 -26.33
N ASN A 1077 -0.48 -33.05 -25.40
CA ASN A 1077 -0.86 -34.45 -25.54
C ASN A 1077 0.33 -35.39 -25.82
N PRO A 1078 1.21 -35.62 -24.82
CA PRO A 1078 2.37 -36.48 -24.98
C PRO A 1078 1.99 -37.94 -25.27
N VAL A 1079 2.73 -38.59 -26.16
CA VAL A 1079 2.61 -40.02 -26.49
C VAL A 1079 2.93 -40.85 -25.25
N VAL A 1080 1.91 -41.49 -24.68
CA VAL A 1080 2.06 -42.37 -23.52
C VAL A 1080 2.45 -43.77 -23.99
N CYS A 1081 3.70 -44.16 -23.72
CA CYS A 1081 4.21 -45.48 -24.06
C CYS A 1081 3.84 -46.50 -22.96
N SER A 1082 2.81 -47.30 -23.20
CA SER A 1082 2.48 -48.44 -22.34
C SER A 1082 3.44 -49.61 -22.53
N ALA A 1083 3.66 -50.41 -21.49
CA ALA A 1083 4.42 -51.66 -21.59
C ALA A 1083 3.84 -52.57 -22.68
N LEU A 1084 4.69 -53.14 -23.54
CA LEU A 1084 4.27 -54.02 -24.64
C LEU A 1084 3.48 -55.25 -24.17
N ASP A 1085 3.95 -55.90 -23.10
CA ASP A 1085 3.34 -57.09 -22.50
C ASP A 1085 3.81 -57.26 -21.04
N GLN A 1086 3.45 -58.38 -20.41
CA GLN A 1086 3.79 -58.66 -19.01
C GLN A 1086 5.29 -58.75 -18.72
N CYS A 1087 6.13 -58.95 -19.74
CA CYS A 1087 7.58 -59.08 -19.65
C CYS A 1087 8.37 -57.86 -20.11
N HIS A 1088 7.68 -56.76 -20.45
CA HIS A 1088 8.30 -55.47 -20.74
C HIS A 1088 7.82 -54.40 -19.77
N VAL A 1089 8.63 -53.36 -19.56
CA VAL A 1089 8.20 -52.15 -18.84
C VAL A 1089 7.73 -51.08 -19.83
N ALA A 1090 6.94 -50.14 -19.35
CA ALA A 1090 6.59 -48.95 -20.12
C ALA A 1090 7.88 -48.22 -20.51
N GLY A 1091 8.13 -48.06 -21.81
CA GLY A 1091 9.32 -47.38 -22.30
C GLY A 1091 9.11 -45.89 -22.49
N THR A 1092 10.12 -45.26 -23.08
CA THR A 1092 10.11 -43.84 -23.44
C THR A 1092 9.95 -43.68 -24.95
N CYS A 1093 9.21 -42.66 -25.36
CA CYS A 1093 9.04 -42.28 -26.77
C CYS A 1093 10.31 -41.61 -27.29
N ASP A 1094 10.78 -42.00 -28.48
CA ASP A 1094 11.89 -41.36 -29.18
C ASP A 1094 11.42 -40.07 -29.89
N PRO A 1095 11.90 -38.88 -29.49
CA PRO A 1095 11.42 -37.59 -30.01
C PRO A 1095 11.54 -37.42 -31.52
N ALA A 1096 12.50 -38.10 -32.16
CA ALA A 1096 12.74 -37.96 -33.60
C ALA A 1096 11.80 -38.84 -34.46
N SER A 1097 11.29 -39.94 -33.90
CA SER A 1097 10.52 -40.94 -34.66
C SER A 1097 9.12 -41.18 -34.13
N GLY A 1098 8.80 -40.71 -32.91
CA GLY A 1098 7.53 -40.96 -32.23
C GLY A 1098 7.37 -42.40 -31.77
N THR A 1099 8.44 -43.22 -31.84
CA THR A 1099 8.36 -44.65 -31.55
C THR A 1099 8.66 -44.94 -30.08
N CYS A 1100 7.83 -45.77 -29.45
CA CYS A 1100 8.01 -46.20 -28.07
C CYS A 1100 9.05 -47.32 -27.95
N SER A 1101 10.01 -47.15 -27.06
CA SER A 1101 10.85 -48.25 -26.60
C SER A 1101 10.04 -49.23 -25.73
N ASN A 1102 10.48 -50.50 -25.67
CA ASN A 1102 9.90 -51.52 -24.80
C ASN A 1102 11.02 -52.32 -24.13
N PRO A 1103 11.57 -51.83 -23.01
CA PRO A 1103 12.64 -52.51 -22.30
C PRO A 1103 12.12 -53.78 -21.59
N ASN A 1104 12.93 -54.83 -21.57
CA ASN A 1104 12.60 -56.09 -20.89
C ASN A 1104 12.55 -55.88 -19.37
N LYS A 1105 11.57 -56.50 -18.70
CA LYS A 1105 11.61 -56.69 -17.23
C LYS A 1105 12.76 -57.64 -16.88
N VAL A 1106 13.24 -57.53 -15.64
CA VAL A 1106 14.33 -58.36 -15.11
C VAL A 1106 13.97 -59.84 -15.23
N ASP A 1107 14.93 -60.66 -15.69
CA ASP A 1107 14.76 -62.10 -15.81
C ASP A 1107 14.34 -62.72 -14.46
N GLY A 1108 13.34 -63.61 -14.48
CA GLY A 1108 12.74 -64.20 -13.29
C GLY A 1108 11.48 -63.47 -12.78
N THR A 1109 11.10 -62.34 -13.39
CA THR A 1109 9.80 -61.68 -13.07
C THR A 1109 8.65 -62.60 -13.44
N THR A 1110 7.66 -62.75 -12.56
CA THR A 1110 6.49 -63.62 -12.81
C THR A 1110 5.64 -63.09 -13.95
N CYS A 1111 5.25 -63.97 -14.85
CA CYS A 1111 4.34 -63.69 -15.96
C CYS A 1111 3.41 -64.90 -16.14
N THR A 1112 2.53 -64.88 -17.13
CA THR A 1112 1.83 -66.09 -17.58
C THR A 1112 1.98 -66.26 -19.08
N ASP A 1113 2.37 -67.45 -19.52
CA ASP A 1113 2.53 -67.77 -20.96
C ASP A 1113 1.21 -68.23 -21.60
N GLY A 1114 0.12 -68.26 -20.82
CA GLY A 1114 -1.21 -68.70 -21.25
C GLY A 1114 -1.40 -70.21 -21.29
N ASN A 1115 -0.43 -71.01 -20.83
CA ASN A 1115 -0.53 -72.46 -20.71
C ASN A 1115 -0.83 -72.88 -19.27
N ALA A 1116 -2.05 -73.30 -18.99
CA ALA A 1116 -2.47 -73.73 -17.66
C ALA A 1116 -1.80 -75.04 -17.19
N CYS A 1117 -1.00 -75.70 -18.03
CA CYS A 1117 -0.22 -76.88 -17.68
C CYS A 1117 1.21 -76.58 -17.23
N THR A 1118 1.61 -75.31 -17.11
CA THR A 1118 2.84 -74.88 -16.40
C THR A 1118 2.46 -74.09 -15.15
N GLN A 1119 3.21 -74.27 -14.07
CA GLN A 1119 2.83 -73.77 -12.74
C GLN A 1119 3.63 -72.55 -12.28
N SER A 1120 4.71 -72.22 -12.98
CA SER A 1120 5.59 -71.12 -12.60
C SER A 1120 6.24 -70.53 -13.84
N ASP A 1121 5.56 -69.55 -14.45
CA ASP A 1121 6.07 -68.89 -15.65
C ASP A 1121 6.85 -67.62 -15.26
N THR A 1122 8.00 -67.43 -15.88
CA THR A 1122 8.87 -66.27 -15.63
C THR A 1122 9.39 -65.67 -16.92
N CYS A 1123 9.57 -64.35 -16.90
CA CYS A 1123 10.15 -63.60 -18.00
C CYS A 1123 11.63 -63.96 -18.14
N GLN A 1124 12.06 -64.27 -19.36
CA GLN A 1124 13.45 -64.52 -19.69
C GLN A 1124 13.77 -63.86 -21.03
N ALA A 1125 14.68 -62.90 -21.01
CA ALA A 1125 15.03 -62.05 -22.15
C ALA A 1125 13.80 -61.43 -22.85
N GLY A 1126 12.81 -60.97 -22.08
CA GLY A 1126 11.60 -60.30 -22.60
C GLY A 1126 10.49 -61.24 -23.08
N THR A 1127 10.66 -62.56 -22.97
CA THR A 1127 9.61 -63.54 -23.30
C THR A 1127 9.13 -64.27 -22.06
N CYS A 1128 7.82 -64.49 -21.91
CA CYS A 1128 7.31 -65.32 -20.82
C CYS A 1128 7.55 -66.80 -21.11
N THR A 1129 8.23 -67.50 -20.21
CA THR A 1129 8.57 -68.92 -20.35
C THR A 1129 7.97 -69.74 -19.22
N GLY A 1130 7.14 -70.74 -19.55
CA GLY A 1130 6.54 -71.63 -18.57
C GLY A 1130 7.49 -72.74 -18.08
N ALA A 1131 7.50 -72.95 -16.76
CA ALA A 1131 8.26 -74.01 -16.09
C ALA A 1131 7.38 -74.81 -15.12
N ASN A 1132 7.86 -75.97 -14.68
CA ASN A 1132 7.17 -76.92 -13.80
C ASN A 1132 5.84 -77.46 -14.39
N PRO A 1133 5.90 -78.40 -15.34
CA PRO A 1133 4.71 -78.94 -16.00
C PRO A 1133 3.83 -79.77 -15.05
N VAL A 1134 2.51 -79.66 -15.20
CA VAL A 1134 1.49 -80.45 -14.50
C VAL A 1134 1.61 -81.93 -14.91
N VAL A 1135 1.84 -82.81 -13.93
CA VAL A 1135 1.94 -84.26 -14.14
C VAL A 1135 0.61 -84.93 -13.81
N CYS A 1136 0.00 -85.58 -14.80
CA CYS A 1136 -1.27 -86.28 -14.64
C CYS A 1136 -1.06 -87.74 -14.21
N THR A 1137 -1.79 -88.20 -13.20
CA THR A 1137 -1.78 -89.60 -12.73
C THR A 1137 -3.11 -90.29 -13.05
N ALA A 1138 -3.08 -91.61 -13.25
CA ALA A 1138 -4.28 -92.41 -13.55
C ALA A 1138 -5.35 -92.26 -12.45
N LEU A 1139 -6.61 -92.07 -12.85
CA LEU A 1139 -7.74 -91.88 -11.93
C LEU A 1139 -7.96 -93.07 -10.98
N ASP A 1140 -7.91 -94.28 -11.52
CA ASP A 1140 -8.14 -95.51 -10.77
C ASP A 1140 -7.50 -96.72 -11.51
N GLN A 1141 -7.75 -97.94 -11.03
CA GLN A 1141 -7.19 -99.16 -11.61
C GLN A 1141 -7.64 -99.43 -13.05
N CYS A 1142 -8.75 -98.85 -13.49
CA CYS A 1142 -9.32 -98.98 -14.83
C CYS A 1142 -9.00 -97.82 -15.76
N HIS A 1143 -8.14 -96.89 -15.36
CA HIS A 1143 -7.64 -95.80 -16.19
C HIS A 1143 -6.11 -95.79 -16.27
N VAL A 1144 -5.56 -95.15 -17.32
CA VAL A 1144 -4.13 -94.83 -17.42
C VAL A 1144 -3.92 -93.34 -17.16
N ALA A 1145 -2.70 -92.97 -16.78
CA ALA A 1145 -2.32 -91.57 -16.65
C ALA A 1145 -2.50 -90.87 -18.00
N GLY A 1146 -3.29 -89.80 -18.04
CA GLY A 1146 -3.49 -89.03 -19.27
C GLY A 1146 -2.54 -87.84 -19.39
N THR A 1147 -2.92 -86.91 -20.27
CA THR A 1147 -2.20 -85.67 -20.57
C THR A 1147 -3.01 -84.46 -20.10
N CYS A 1148 -2.32 -83.41 -19.65
CA CYS A 1148 -2.90 -82.13 -19.26
C CYS A 1148 -3.33 -81.32 -20.51
N ASP A 1149 -4.53 -80.73 -20.48
CA ASP A 1149 -5.03 -79.82 -21.50
C ASP A 1149 -4.49 -78.40 -21.29
N PRO A 1150 -3.66 -77.85 -22.21
CA PRO A 1150 -3.01 -76.54 -22.06
C PRO A 1150 -3.96 -75.35 -21.84
N ALA A 1151 -5.22 -75.44 -22.29
CA ALA A 1151 -6.17 -74.33 -22.17
C ALA A 1151 -6.89 -74.31 -20.80
N SER A 1152 -7.04 -75.46 -20.15
CA SER A 1152 -7.84 -75.61 -18.93
C SER A 1152 -7.04 -76.08 -17.71
N GLY A 1153 -5.83 -76.62 -17.90
CA GLY A 1153 -5.01 -77.22 -16.84
C GLY A 1153 -5.55 -78.58 -16.36
N THR A 1154 -6.59 -79.12 -17.02
CA THR A 1154 -7.25 -80.35 -16.58
C THR A 1154 -6.58 -81.60 -17.17
N CYS A 1155 -6.41 -82.62 -16.33
CA CYS A 1155 -5.83 -83.91 -16.73
C CYS A 1155 -6.89 -84.84 -17.31
N SER A 1156 -6.62 -85.38 -18.50
CA SER A 1156 -7.40 -86.50 -19.04
C SER A 1156 -7.11 -87.80 -18.28
N ASN A 1157 -8.09 -88.71 -18.25
CA ASN A 1157 -7.93 -90.05 -17.71
C ASN A 1157 -8.55 -91.08 -18.68
N PRO A 1158 -7.78 -91.57 -19.66
CA PRO A 1158 -8.26 -92.56 -20.62
C PRO A 1158 -8.49 -93.92 -19.94
N ALA A 1159 -9.58 -94.60 -20.30
CA ALA A 1159 -9.88 -95.95 -19.80
C ALA A 1159 -8.86 -96.98 -20.31
N LYS A 1160 -8.47 -97.93 -19.46
CA LYS A 1160 -7.73 -99.13 -19.85
C LYS A 1160 -8.61 -100.00 -20.76
N ALA A 1161 -7.96 -100.78 -21.61
CA ALA A 1161 -8.62 -101.70 -22.51
C ALA A 1161 -9.53 -102.68 -21.75
N ASP A 1162 -10.70 -102.95 -22.32
CA ASP A 1162 -11.69 -103.85 -21.73
C ASP A 1162 -11.08 -105.24 -21.47
N GLY A 1163 -11.36 -105.80 -20.28
CA GLY A 1163 -10.77 -107.05 -19.81
C GLY A 1163 -9.53 -106.89 -18.93
N ALA A 1164 -9.02 -105.67 -18.73
CA ALA A 1164 -7.96 -105.42 -17.75
C ALA A 1164 -8.43 -105.79 -16.34
N ALA A 1165 -7.60 -106.51 -15.58
CA ALA A 1165 -7.95 -106.91 -14.22
C ALA A 1165 -8.11 -105.67 -13.32
N CYS A 1166 -9.18 -105.68 -12.54
CA CYS A 1166 -9.45 -104.71 -11.49
C CYS A 1166 -10.14 -105.42 -10.31
N SER A 1167 -10.50 -104.69 -9.26
CA SER A 1167 -11.37 -105.22 -8.22
C SER A 1167 -12.48 -104.23 -7.93
N ASP A 1168 -13.73 -104.69 -7.93
CA ASP A 1168 -14.90 -103.85 -7.63
C ASP A 1168 -15.16 -103.72 -6.12
N GLY A 1169 -14.32 -104.35 -5.30
CA GLY A 1169 -14.39 -104.35 -3.84
C GLY A 1169 -15.48 -105.26 -3.26
N ASN A 1170 -16.22 -106.01 -4.09
CA ASN A 1170 -17.24 -106.95 -3.65
C ASN A 1170 -16.66 -108.36 -3.47
N ALA A 1171 -16.57 -108.83 -2.22
CA ALA A 1171 -16.03 -110.16 -1.92
C ALA A 1171 -16.86 -111.34 -2.48
N CYS A 1172 -18.06 -111.09 -3.02
CA CYS A 1172 -18.89 -112.09 -3.65
C CYS A 1172 -18.60 -112.29 -5.15
N THR A 1173 -17.66 -111.54 -5.75
CA THR A 1173 -17.17 -111.73 -7.12
C THR A 1173 -15.65 -111.99 -7.12
N GLN A 1174 -15.15 -112.72 -8.11
CA GLN A 1174 -13.76 -113.22 -8.08
C GLN A 1174 -12.99 -113.01 -9.39
N THR A 1175 -13.61 -112.41 -10.42
CA THR A 1175 -12.97 -112.16 -11.71
C THR A 1175 -13.40 -110.81 -12.29
N ASP A 1176 -13.11 -109.73 -11.55
CA ASP A 1176 -13.54 -108.39 -11.95
C ASP A 1176 -12.61 -107.82 -13.03
N THR A 1177 -13.21 -107.23 -14.06
CA THR A 1177 -12.47 -106.64 -15.18
C THR A 1177 -13.04 -105.29 -15.54
N CYS A 1178 -12.17 -104.41 -16.05
CA CYS A 1178 -12.56 -103.09 -16.53
C CYS A 1178 -13.36 -103.25 -17.82
N GLN A 1179 -14.52 -102.61 -17.88
CA GLN A 1179 -15.33 -102.46 -19.08
C GLN A 1179 -15.73 -100.99 -19.22
N ALA A 1180 -15.36 -100.38 -20.34
CA ALA A 1180 -15.58 -98.97 -20.64
C ALA A 1180 -15.18 -98.03 -19.48
N GLY A 1181 -14.03 -98.31 -18.84
CA GLY A 1181 -13.49 -97.50 -17.74
C GLY A 1181 -14.10 -97.79 -16.36
N THR A 1182 -15.02 -98.74 -16.22
CA THR A 1182 -15.61 -99.12 -14.92
C THR A 1182 -15.24 -100.55 -14.57
N CYS A 1183 -14.84 -100.80 -13.32
CA CYS A 1183 -14.59 -102.16 -12.86
C CYS A 1183 -15.92 -102.90 -12.63
N THR A 1184 -16.16 -104.00 -13.33
CA THR A 1184 -17.38 -104.79 -13.19
C THR A 1184 -17.05 -106.19 -12.67
N GLY A 1185 -17.68 -106.60 -11.56
CA GLY A 1185 -17.56 -107.94 -11.03
C GLY A 1185 -18.37 -108.97 -11.80
N ALA A 1186 -17.71 -110.07 -12.17
CA ALA A 1186 -18.31 -111.19 -12.88
C ALA A 1186 -18.04 -112.51 -12.13
N ASN A 1187 -18.96 -113.47 -12.31
CA ASN A 1187 -18.99 -114.78 -11.64
C ASN A 1187 -19.21 -114.68 -10.11
N PRO A 1188 -20.47 -114.75 -9.64
CA PRO A 1188 -20.75 -114.80 -8.20
C PRO A 1188 -20.19 -116.07 -7.56
N VAL A 1189 -19.58 -115.91 -6.39
CA VAL A 1189 -19.09 -117.02 -5.55
C VAL A 1189 -20.32 -117.76 -4.98
N VAL A 1190 -20.56 -119.00 -5.41
CA VAL A 1190 -21.64 -119.88 -4.90
C VAL A 1190 -21.18 -120.65 -3.67
#